data_AF-K1UQI6-F1
#
_entry.id   AF-K1UQI6-F1
#
_cell.length_a   1.000
_cell.length_b   1.000
_cell.length_c   1.000
_cell.angle_alpha   90.00
_cell.angle_beta   90.00
_cell.angle_gamma   90.00
#
_symmetry.space_group_name_H-M   'P 1'
#
loop_
_entity.id
_entity.type
_entity.pdbx_description
1 polymer ?
#
loop_
_entity_poly.entity_id
_entity_poly.type
_entity_poly.pdbx_seq_one_letter_code
_entity_poly.pdbx_strand_id
1 'polypeptide(L)'
;DLQRERSWVDQQFKVERPALSFITQDEIDAVLRRGGITAGGRNRIYEYFMEHHDMKDAAEFLKNEYGTGGSSPGIPGADASDASHDAKGLKLAKGKIGSPEVEVLLKWNKVAERVRQLIRTDDYLSPEEMEKYEERQEAQRLADLEEAQQMLGEQLEQDTLTAEDITDLRLVDSEYMSGTRTKIHDFDCKVKGEANRLQYTLEYHDDGEGFTIHTEKDDIWNRMSTQELERLDVKLGQEVLYYHYHNKTVNADTLDELREIREEIMEEESLYFTAISQRVWTDYDKKEKELSGEVEVSEEKESLEEINGISETIPATNFRITDDELGQGTAKEKFRANIMAIQLLKKCEDENRNATPEEQEILSRYVGWGGLADAFDETKSAWETEYLELKTVLTPEEYAAARASTLNAHYTQPIVIESMYQVLENLGFTKGNILEPSMGVGNFFGKLPENLNQSKLYGVELDSISGRIAKLLYPDANIQIKGFEKTDYPNDFFDVAIGNVPFGAYKVNDRQYDRYNFMIHDYFLAKTIDQLRPGGVAALITTKGTMDKASPEVRKYLAERADLLGAIRLPNTAFKANAGTEVSADILFFQKRESFTKEMPDWVNLESDANGITINKYFVQHPGLILGEMKEVSGPYGMETTCAPMEGADLELQLQEAVKHIKGSMVAAVDIEAELDEMPESIPADPNVRNYSYTVVDDQVYYRVNSLMNQVKMPAATAERVKGMVAIRDTVRELIAMQMEEFVTDEEIQKQQEKLNQVYDTYTAKYGVIGSNANKRAFSDDSSYCLLCSLEDLNEDGTLKRKADMFTKRTIKKAVAVTSVETATEALALSLNEKG
;
A
#
# COMPACT_ATOMS: atom_id res chain seq x y z
N ASP A 1 28.82 70.90 -17.93
CA ASP A 1 29.84 70.53 -18.93
C ASP A 1 29.89 69.00 -19.06
N LEU A 2 30.56 68.48 -20.09
CA LEU A 2 30.68 67.06 -20.43
C LEU A 2 29.34 66.35 -20.73
N GLN A 3 28.88 66.50 -21.96
CA GLN A 3 28.10 65.45 -22.63
C GLN A 3 28.91 64.15 -22.59
N ARG A 4 28.28 63.04 -22.18
CA ARG A 4 28.75 61.68 -22.47
C ARG A 4 27.56 60.79 -22.78
N GLU A 5 27.45 60.41 -24.04
CA GLU A 5 26.54 59.36 -24.48
C GLU A 5 26.92 58.05 -23.78
N ARG A 6 25.91 57.33 -23.28
CA ARG A 6 26.07 55.92 -22.89
C ARG A 6 25.64 55.07 -24.06
N SER A 7 26.59 54.74 -24.94
CA SER A 7 26.36 53.68 -25.92
C SER A 7 26.27 52.34 -25.19
N TRP A 8 25.19 51.61 -25.43
CA TRP A 8 25.14 50.20 -25.06
C TRP A 8 25.95 49.43 -26.11
N VAL A 9 27.13 48.97 -25.71
CA VAL A 9 27.91 48.02 -26.51
C VAL A 9 27.41 46.63 -26.13
N ASP A 10 26.85 45.90 -27.09
CA ASP A 10 26.47 44.50 -26.94
C ASP A 10 27.72 43.65 -26.67
N GLN A 11 27.96 43.32 -25.39
CA GLN A 11 29.06 42.44 -24.99
C GLN A 11 28.67 40.99 -25.27
N GLN A 12 28.74 40.61 -26.55
CA GLN A 12 28.67 39.22 -26.97
C GLN A 12 29.85 38.45 -26.37
N PHE A 13 29.62 37.81 -25.22
CA PHE A 13 30.49 36.80 -24.64
C PHE A 13 30.50 35.57 -25.56
N LYS A 14 31.29 35.64 -26.64
CA LYS A 14 31.70 34.47 -27.41
C LYS A 14 32.62 33.62 -26.55
N VAL A 15 32.01 32.72 -25.79
CA VAL A 15 32.70 31.57 -25.22
C VAL A 15 33.11 30.67 -26.38
N GLU A 16 34.36 30.78 -26.81
CA GLU A 16 34.96 29.76 -27.68
C GLU A 16 35.03 28.45 -26.90
N ARG A 17 34.06 27.56 -27.14
CA ARG A 17 34.11 26.18 -26.63
C ARG A 17 35.38 25.52 -27.19
N PRO A 18 36.25 24.94 -26.35
CA PRO A 18 37.40 24.19 -26.86
C PRO A 18 36.90 23.01 -27.70
N ALA A 19 37.65 22.67 -28.76
CA ALA A 19 37.29 21.60 -29.67
C ALA A 19 37.31 20.23 -28.96
N LEU A 20 36.14 19.76 -28.53
CA LEU A 20 35.96 18.46 -27.88
C LEU A 20 36.17 17.35 -28.91
N SER A 21 37.28 16.61 -28.77
CA SER A 21 37.71 15.54 -29.68
C SER A 21 36.94 14.22 -29.50
N PHE A 22 35.66 14.28 -29.12
CA PHE A 22 34.78 13.13 -28.94
C PHE A 22 33.31 13.50 -29.19
N ILE A 23 32.43 12.50 -29.25
CA ILE A 23 30.97 12.65 -29.29
C ILE A 23 30.45 12.34 -27.87
N THR A 24 29.64 13.24 -27.30
CA THR A 24 29.11 13.08 -25.93
C THR A 24 27.87 12.19 -25.88
N GLN A 25 27.47 11.77 -24.68
CA GLN A 25 26.21 11.02 -24.53
C GLN A 25 25.00 11.90 -24.86
N ASP A 26 25.00 13.17 -24.47
CA ASP A 26 23.92 14.12 -24.77
C ASP A 26 23.75 14.33 -26.28
N GLU A 27 24.87 14.34 -27.04
CA GLU A 27 24.85 14.39 -28.50
C GLU A 27 24.30 13.10 -29.14
N ILE A 28 24.59 11.94 -28.57
CA ILE A 28 23.97 10.67 -28.96
C ILE A 28 22.47 10.74 -28.71
N ASP A 29 22.06 11.12 -27.51
CA ASP A 29 20.65 11.16 -27.11
C ASP A 29 19.85 12.17 -27.93
N ALA A 30 20.44 13.33 -28.24
CA ALA A 30 19.84 14.33 -29.12
C ALA A 30 19.69 13.84 -30.58
N VAL A 31 20.44 12.83 -31.01
CA VAL A 31 20.15 12.10 -32.26
C VAL A 31 19.06 11.05 -32.06
N LEU A 32 19.09 10.26 -30.97
CA LEU A 32 18.06 9.23 -30.72
C LEU A 32 16.65 9.82 -30.55
N ARG A 33 16.56 11.01 -29.94
CA ARG A 33 15.34 11.83 -29.80
C ARG A 33 14.80 12.35 -31.15
N ARG A 34 15.55 12.30 -32.25
CA ARG A 34 15.01 12.60 -33.60
C ARG A 34 14.11 11.47 -34.13
N GLY A 35 14.27 10.24 -33.63
CA GLY A 35 13.58 9.06 -34.14
C GLY A 35 14.10 8.58 -35.50
N GLY A 36 13.37 7.63 -36.11
CA GLY A 36 13.65 7.12 -37.45
C GLY A 36 13.39 8.14 -38.57
N ILE A 37 13.84 7.83 -39.80
CA ILE A 37 13.72 8.69 -40.99
C ILE A 37 12.29 8.83 -41.54
N THR A 38 11.34 8.16 -40.90
CA THR A 38 9.93 7.98 -41.28
C THR A 38 9.03 8.96 -40.52
N ALA A 39 8.00 9.49 -41.16
CA ALA A 39 7.02 10.34 -40.47
C ALA A 39 6.36 9.57 -39.31
N GLY A 40 6.30 10.19 -38.13
CA GLY A 40 5.82 9.55 -36.90
C GLY A 40 6.72 8.44 -36.33
N GLY A 41 7.93 8.22 -36.88
CA GLY A 41 8.83 7.15 -36.43
C GLY A 41 9.24 7.27 -34.96
N ARG A 42 9.41 8.49 -34.44
CA ARG A 42 9.65 8.75 -33.01
C ARG A 42 8.51 8.23 -32.13
N ASN A 43 7.25 8.46 -32.53
CA ASN A 43 6.08 8.00 -31.79
C ASN A 43 5.96 6.48 -31.84
N ARG A 44 6.15 5.85 -33.02
CA ARG A 44 6.17 4.37 -33.12
C ARG A 44 7.29 3.73 -32.28
N ILE A 45 8.46 4.37 -32.19
CA ILE A 45 9.55 3.91 -31.31
C ILE A 45 9.14 4.03 -29.84
N TYR A 46 8.45 5.10 -29.44
CA TYR A 46 7.94 5.24 -28.08
C TYR A 46 6.85 4.20 -27.79
N GLU A 47 5.80 4.15 -28.61
CA GLU A 47 4.66 3.24 -28.54
C GLU A 47 5.13 1.77 -28.45
N TYR A 48 6.01 1.32 -29.34
CA TYR A 48 6.57 -0.05 -29.32
C TYR A 48 7.41 -0.34 -28.06
N PHE A 49 8.11 0.64 -27.48
CA PHE A 49 8.89 0.43 -26.26
C PHE A 49 8.01 0.42 -24.99
N MET A 50 6.81 1.00 -25.05
CA MET A 50 5.79 0.91 -23.99
C MET A 50 5.03 -0.42 -24.00
N GLU A 51 5.03 -1.16 -25.11
CA GLU A 51 4.50 -2.55 -25.22
C GLU A 51 5.39 -3.62 -24.54
N HIS A 52 6.45 -3.22 -23.81
CA HIS A 52 7.29 -4.08 -22.97
C HIS A 52 8.08 -5.22 -23.68
N HIS A 53 8.17 -5.21 -25.02
CA HIS A 53 8.93 -6.19 -25.83
C HIS A 53 10.37 -6.44 -25.36
N ASP A 54 10.93 -7.59 -25.73
CA ASP A 54 12.29 -7.99 -25.32
C ASP A 54 13.41 -7.13 -25.95
N MET A 55 14.63 -7.25 -25.42
CA MET A 55 15.77 -6.42 -25.85
C MET A 55 16.36 -6.78 -27.23
N LYS A 56 16.06 -7.97 -27.75
CA LYS A 56 16.48 -8.45 -29.08
C LYS A 56 15.48 -7.98 -30.14
N ASP A 57 14.20 -8.12 -29.86
CA ASP A 57 13.13 -7.73 -30.78
C ASP A 57 13.02 -6.20 -30.84
N ALA A 58 13.22 -5.47 -29.73
CA ALA A 58 13.39 -4.02 -29.73
C ALA A 58 14.61 -3.52 -30.54
N ALA A 59 15.70 -4.29 -30.60
CA ALA A 59 16.87 -3.95 -31.41
C ALA A 59 16.62 -4.23 -32.91
N GLU A 60 15.91 -5.31 -33.24
CA GLU A 60 15.53 -5.65 -34.62
C GLU A 60 14.44 -4.69 -35.15
N PHE A 61 13.48 -4.29 -34.31
CA PHE A 61 12.50 -3.24 -34.60
C PHE A 61 13.20 -1.91 -34.96
N LEU A 62 14.10 -1.42 -34.10
CA LEU A 62 14.85 -0.17 -34.37
C LEU A 62 15.66 -0.25 -35.66
N LYS A 63 16.31 -1.40 -35.92
CA LYS A 63 17.05 -1.67 -37.16
C LYS A 63 16.17 -1.57 -38.41
N ASN A 64 14.90 -1.97 -38.31
CA ASN A 64 13.93 -1.91 -39.40
C ASN A 64 13.28 -0.52 -39.54
N GLU A 65 12.93 0.15 -38.45
CA GLU A 65 12.31 1.49 -38.43
C GLU A 65 13.27 2.61 -38.85
N TYR A 66 14.57 2.50 -38.51
CA TYR A 66 15.60 3.39 -39.06
C TYR A 66 16.01 2.97 -40.49
N GLY A 67 16.09 1.67 -40.78
CA GLY A 67 16.53 1.15 -42.08
C GLY A 67 17.95 1.61 -42.47
N THR A 68 18.20 1.72 -43.77
CA THR A 68 19.50 2.22 -44.30
C THR A 68 19.37 3.67 -44.76
N GLY A 69 20.14 4.59 -44.17
CA GLY A 69 20.03 6.02 -44.43
C GLY A 69 21.07 6.88 -43.70
N GLY A 70 20.82 8.18 -43.65
CA GLY A 70 21.67 9.13 -42.94
C GLY A 70 21.26 10.59 -43.13
N SER A 71 21.89 11.49 -42.38
CA SER A 71 21.67 12.94 -42.42
C SER A 71 22.96 13.73 -42.14
N SER A 72 23.00 14.96 -42.65
CA SER A 72 24.09 15.93 -42.47
C SER A 72 23.45 17.33 -42.44
N PRO A 73 23.57 18.13 -41.36
CA PRO A 73 24.29 17.84 -40.12
C PRO A 73 23.63 16.74 -39.28
N GLY A 74 24.41 15.69 -39.01
CA GLY A 74 23.95 14.47 -38.34
C GLY A 74 23.69 14.63 -36.85
N ILE A 75 24.48 15.46 -36.18
CA ILE A 75 24.42 15.73 -34.73
C ILE A 75 23.84 17.15 -34.50
N PRO A 76 22.82 17.33 -33.66
CA PRO A 76 22.31 18.66 -33.29
C PRO A 76 23.41 19.60 -32.76
N GLY A 77 23.48 20.82 -33.28
CA GLY A 77 24.46 21.83 -32.85
C GLY A 77 25.89 21.65 -33.38
N ALA A 78 26.14 20.69 -34.28
CA ALA A 78 27.43 20.48 -34.91
C ALA A 78 27.31 20.52 -36.45
N ASP A 79 27.48 21.70 -37.05
CA ASP A 79 27.31 21.93 -38.51
C ASP A 79 28.22 21.05 -39.39
N ALA A 80 29.39 20.67 -38.87
CA ALA A 80 30.30 19.70 -39.49
C ALA A 80 30.16 18.33 -38.80
N SER A 81 29.03 17.65 -39.04
CA SER A 81 28.76 16.29 -38.54
C SER A 81 27.92 15.48 -39.49
N ASP A 82 28.11 14.16 -39.48
CA ASP A 82 27.33 13.19 -40.26
C ASP A 82 26.75 12.12 -39.34
N ALA A 83 25.54 11.66 -39.66
CA ALA A 83 24.93 10.49 -39.04
C ALA A 83 24.50 9.53 -40.14
N SER A 84 24.80 8.24 -40.01
CA SER A 84 24.36 7.21 -40.95
C SER A 84 24.00 5.92 -40.21
N HIS A 85 23.03 5.19 -40.74
CA HIS A 85 22.54 3.95 -40.15
C HIS A 85 22.44 2.86 -41.21
N ASP A 86 22.89 1.66 -40.86
CA ASP A 86 22.80 0.45 -41.69
C ASP A 86 22.51 -0.78 -40.80
N ALA A 87 22.50 -1.97 -41.39
CA ALA A 87 22.26 -3.23 -40.65
C ALA A 87 23.24 -3.51 -39.48
N LYS A 88 24.34 -2.75 -39.33
CA LYS A 88 25.32 -2.90 -38.24
C LYS A 88 25.03 -1.97 -37.05
N GLY A 89 24.36 -0.84 -37.27
CA GLY A 89 24.07 0.14 -36.22
C GLY A 89 23.94 1.59 -36.72
N LEU A 90 23.82 2.51 -35.77
CA LEU A 90 23.86 3.96 -35.97
C LEU A 90 25.30 4.46 -35.80
N LYS A 91 25.90 5.00 -36.86
CA LYS A 91 27.19 5.68 -36.87
C LYS A 91 27.00 7.19 -36.80
N LEU A 92 27.76 7.84 -35.91
CA LEU A 92 27.86 9.29 -35.78
C LEU A 92 29.30 9.73 -36.04
N ALA A 93 29.50 10.89 -36.66
CA ALA A 93 30.81 11.45 -36.96
C ALA A 93 30.84 12.98 -36.87
N LYS A 94 32.01 13.54 -36.55
CA LYS A 94 32.30 14.99 -36.56
C LYS A 94 33.50 15.29 -37.46
N GLY A 95 33.53 16.49 -38.04
CA GLY A 95 34.58 16.95 -38.95
C GLY A 95 34.14 16.89 -40.41
N LYS A 96 35.09 16.69 -41.32
CA LYS A 96 34.83 16.76 -42.77
C LYS A 96 34.14 15.49 -43.29
N ILE A 97 33.08 15.64 -44.09
CA ILE A 97 32.39 14.55 -44.78
C ILE A 97 33.40 13.66 -45.54
N GLY A 98 33.38 12.37 -45.25
CA GLY A 98 34.29 11.36 -45.83
C GLY A 98 35.72 11.35 -45.27
N SER A 99 36.05 12.23 -44.32
CA SER A 99 37.33 12.29 -43.60
C SER A 99 37.12 12.89 -42.19
N PRO A 100 36.32 12.22 -41.32
CA PRO A 100 35.96 12.77 -40.02
C PRO A 100 37.15 12.81 -39.06
N GLU A 101 37.06 13.72 -38.08
CA GLU A 101 38.01 13.87 -36.98
C GLU A 101 37.66 12.94 -35.81
N VAL A 102 36.37 12.58 -35.69
CA VAL A 102 35.83 11.67 -34.66
C VAL A 102 34.73 10.81 -35.29
N GLU A 103 34.68 9.51 -34.98
CA GLU A 103 33.52 8.66 -35.26
C GLU A 103 33.18 7.70 -34.11
N VAL A 104 31.90 7.34 -34.00
CA VAL A 104 31.35 6.33 -33.07
C VAL A 104 30.33 5.48 -33.80
N LEU A 105 30.33 4.16 -33.58
CA LEU A 105 29.32 3.22 -34.10
C LEU A 105 28.57 2.55 -32.95
N LEU A 106 27.28 2.83 -32.83
CA LEU A 106 26.34 2.26 -31.86
C LEU A 106 25.61 1.08 -32.50
N LYS A 107 25.91 -0.15 -32.07
CA LYS A 107 25.16 -1.35 -32.49
C LYS A 107 23.70 -1.26 -32.02
N TRP A 108 22.77 -1.85 -32.78
CA TRP A 108 21.33 -1.75 -32.51
C TRP A 108 20.91 -2.13 -31.08
N ASN A 109 21.52 -3.14 -30.44
CA ASN A 109 21.26 -3.45 -29.02
C ASN A 109 21.60 -2.27 -28.08
N LYS A 110 22.70 -1.54 -28.34
CA LYS A 110 23.08 -0.35 -27.54
C LYS A 110 22.22 0.88 -27.86
N VAL A 111 21.70 0.97 -29.08
CA VAL A 111 20.64 1.94 -29.43
C VAL A 111 19.36 1.62 -28.64
N ALA A 112 18.92 0.35 -28.63
CA ALA A 112 17.75 -0.10 -27.88
C ALA A 112 17.89 0.11 -26.36
N GLU A 113 19.06 -0.20 -25.78
CA GLU A 113 19.34 0.04 -24.36
C GLU A 113 19.17 1.54 -24.02
N ARG A 114 19.73 2.44 -24.84
CA ARG A 114 19.66 3.88 -24.56
C ARG A 114 18.27 4.46 -24.86
N VAL A 115 17.57 4.00 -25.89
CA VAL A 115 16.16 4.38 -26.13
C VAL A 115 15.29 3.95 -24.95
N ARG A 116 15.41 2.70 -24.47
CA ARG A 116 14.65 2.22 -23.29
C ARG A 116 15.00 3.03 -22.03
N GLN A 117 16.25 3.45 -21.88
CA GLN A 117 16.65 4.31 -20.76
C GLN A 117 16.03 5.71 -20.86
N LEU A 118 16.08 6.35 -22.03
CA LEU A 118 15.48 7.67 -22.26
C LEU A 118 13.94 7.64 -22.09
N ILE A 119 13.29 6.54 -22.45
CA ILE A 119 11.84 6.37 -22.20
C ILE A 119 11.56 6.20 -20.70
N ARG A 120 12.41 5.46 -19.97
CA ARG A 120 12.30 5.25 -18.51
C ARG A 120 12.66 6.48 -17.66
N THR A 121 13.17 7.56 -18.24
CA THR A 121 13.46 8.82 -17.54
C THR A 121 12.66 10.00 -18.10
N ASP A 122 11.58 9.72 -18.84
CA ASP A 122 10.71 10.71 -19.50
C ASP A 122 11.46 11.68 -20.43
N ASP A 123 12.63 11.25 -20.90
CA ASP A 123 13.60 12.00 -21.69
C ASP A 123 13.43 11.82 -23.21
N TYR A 124 12.61 10.87 -23.67
CA TYR A 124 12.55 10.48 -25.08
C TYR A 124 11.58 11.33 -25.92
N LEU A 125 10.41 11.67 -25.38
CA LEU A 125 9.45 12.62 -25.94
C LEU A 125 9.59 13.98 -25.23
N SER A 126 9.10 15.07 -25.82
CA SER A 126 8.93 16.33 -25.08
C SER A 126 7.62 16.32 -24.28
N PRO A 127 7.46 17.18 -23.24
CA PRO A 127 6.20 17.25 -22.48
C PRO A 127 4.97 17.51 -23.37
N GLU A 128 5.10 18.36 -24.39
CA GLU A 128 4.06 18.61 -25.40
C GLU A 128 3.70 17.38 -26.26
N GLU A 129 4.59 16.41 -26.39
CA GLU A 129 4.36 15.15 -27.12
C GLU A 129 3.85 14.03 -26.21
N MET A 130 4.19 14.08 -24.91
CA MET A 130 3.62 13.25 -23.86
C MET A 130 2.16 13.61 -23.60
N GLU A 131 1.85 14.90 -23.43
CA GLU A 131 0.49 15.42 -23.31
C GLU A 131 -0.37 14.98 -24.52
N LYS A 132 0.14 15.13 -25.74
CA LYS A 132 -0.51 14.65 -26.99
C LYS A 132 -0.47 13.13 -27.19
N TYR A 133 0.16 12.36 -26.31
CA TYR A 133 0.05 10.91 -26.24
C TYR A 133 -1.01 10.52 -25.21
N GLU A 134 -1.01 11.17 -24.04
CA GLU A 134 -2.00 10.99 -22.97
C GLU A 134 -3.40 11.42 -23.44
N GLU A 135 -3.55 12.57 -24.11
CA GLU A 135 -4.78 13.01 -24.79
C GLU A 135 -5.29 11.94 -25.79
N ARG A 136 -4.39 11.32 -26.57
CA ARG A 136 -4.77 10.25 -27.52
C ARG A 136 -5.20 8.98 -26.80
N GLN A 137 -4.51 8.59 -25.73
CA GLN A 137 -4.86 7.41 -24.94
C GLN A 137 -6.13 7.61 -24.11
N GLU A 138 -6.43 8.84 -23.67
CA GLU A 138 -7.68 9.20 -23.02
C GLU A 138 -8.82 9.29 -24.03
N ALA A 139 -8.63 9.94 -25.18
CA ALA A 139 -9.63 9.98 -26.25
C ALA A 139 -9.94 8.57 -26.82
N GLN A 140 -8.94 7.70 -26.95
CA GLN A 140 -9.17 6.30 -27.35
C GLN A 140 -9.97 5.57 -26.26
N ARG A 141 -9.55 5.61 -24.99
CA ARG A 141 -10.31 4.99 -23.87
C ARG A 141 -11.73 5.54 -23.75
N LEU A 142 -11.95 6.83 -24.06
CA LEU A 142 -13.27 7.44 -24.05
C LEU A 142 -14.13 6.96 -25.22
N ALA A 143 -13.54 6.81 -26.41
CA ALA A 143 -14.21 6.22 -27.58
C ALA A 143 -14.50 4.71 -27.38
N ASP A 144 -13.58 3.96 -26.78
CA ASP A 144 -13.79 2.55 -26.39
C ASP A 144 -14.93 2.44 -25.36
N LEU A 145 -15.03 3.40 -24.43
CA LEU A 145 -16.14 3.53 -23.47
C LEU A 145 -17.45 3.92 -24.13
N GLU A 146 -17.44 4.84 -25.10
CA GLU A 146 -18.64 5.28 -25.83
C GLU A 146 -19.14 4.18 -26.78
N GLU A 147 -18.25 3.45 -27.44
CA GLU A 147 -18.58 2.25 -28.24
C GLU A 147 -19.11 1.12 -27.34
N ALA A 148 -18.49 0.86 -26.19
CA ALA A 148 -19.01 -0.11 -25.21
C ALA A 148 -20.39 0.31 -24.64
N GLN A 149 -20.60 1.60 -24.36
CA GLN A 149 -21.89 2.14 -23.91
C GLN A 149 -22.94 2.11 -25.03
N GLN A 150 -22.56 2.31 -26.29
CA GLN A 150 -23.46 2.20 -27.43
C GLN A 150 -23.82 0.73 -27.72
N MET A 151 -22.87 -0.20 -27.62
CA MET A 151 -23.16 -1.64 -27.68
C MET A 151 -24.11 -2.08 -26.56
N LEU A 152 -23.91 -1.58 -25.34
CA LEU A 152 -24.80 -1.84 -24.20
C LEU A 152 -26.18 -1.20 -24.38
N GLY A 153 -26.25 -0.01 -24.98
CA GLY A 153 -27.48 0.72 -25.27
C GLY A 153 -28.31 0.12 -26.40
N GLU A 154 -27.68 -0.30 -27.50
CA GLU A 154 -28.37 -0.93 -28.63
C GLU A 154 -28.88 -2.36 -28.29
N GLN A 155 -28.37 -2.99 -27.22
CA GLN A 155 -28.91 -4.23 -26.67
C GLN A 155 -30.21 -4.05 -25.84
N LEU A 156 -30.58 -2.82 -25.45
CA LEU A 156 -31.69 -2.57 -24.51
C LEU A 156 -33.05 -2.21 -25.15
N GLU A 157 -33.15 -2.12 -26.49
CA GLU A 157 -34.44 -1.86 -27.19
C GLU A 157 -34.99 -3.07 -27.98
N GLN A 158 -34.72 -4.30 -27.55
CA GLN A 158 -35.56 -5.46 -27.89
C GLN A 158 -36.11 -6.13 -26.63
N ASP A 159 -37.41 -6.45 -26.64
CA ASP A 159 -38.16 -7.09 -25.54
C ASP A 159 -37.77 -8.57 -25.42
N THR A 160 -36.56 -8.80 -24.92
CA THR A 160 -36.00 -10.12 -24.70
C THR A 160 -36.49 -10.70 -23.37
N LEU A 161 -36.47 -12.03 -23.29
CA LEU A 161 -36.80 -12.78 -22.10
C LEU A 161 -35.50 -13.29 -21.47
N THR A 162 -35.34 -13.07 -20.17
CA THR A 162 -34.10 -13.31 -19.40
C THR A 162 -34.26 -14.48 -18.42
N ALA A 163 -33.14 -15.00 -17.91
CA ALA A 163 -33.15 -16.01 -16.85
C ALA A 163 -33.71 -15.47 -15.51
N GLU A 164 -33.77 -14.15 -15.33
CA GLU A 164 -34.39 -13.50 -14.16
C GLU A 164 -35.92 -13.34 -14.30
N ASP A 165 -36.46 -13.41 -15.52
CA ASP A 165 -37.90 -13.48 -15.74
C ASP A 165 -38.51 -14.83 -15.30
N ILE A 166 -37.68 -15.85 -15.07
CA ILE A 166 -38.07 -17.18 -14.61
C ILE A 166 -37.89 -17.26 -13.09
N THR A 167 -39.01 -17.34 -12.38
CA THR A 167 -39.10 -17.25 -10.91
C THR A 167 -39.94 -18.39 -10.33
N ASP A 168 -39.95 -18.53 -9.00
CA ASP A 168 -40.68 -19.57 -8.25
C ASP A 168 -40.40 -21.02 -8.76
N LEU A 169 -39.17 -21.30 -9.19
CA LEU A 169 -38.77 -22.64 -9.66
C LEU A 169 -38.96 -23.67 -8.56
N ARG A 170 -39.79 -24.68 -8.83
CA ARG A 170 -40.00 -25.84 -7.95
C ARG A 170 -40.03 -27.12 -8.77
N LEU A 171 -39.08 -28.03 -8.53
CA LEU A 171 -39.08 -29.35 -9.17
C LEU A 171 -40.29 -30.18 -8.68
N VAL A 172 -41.01 -30.78 -9.63
CA VAL A 172 -42.27 -31.52 -9.42
C VAL A 172 -42.09 -33.00 -9.73
N ASP A 173 -41.36 -33.33 -10.80
CA ASP A 173 -41.11 -34.71 -11.24
C ASP A 173 -39.74 -34.85 -11.90
N SER A 174 -39.20 -36.07 -11.95
CA SER A 174 -37.99 -36.39 -12.72
C SER A 174 -37.96 -37.84 -13.18
N GLU A 175 -37.80 -38.04 -14.49
CA GLU A 175 -37.73 -39.36 -15.14
C GLU A 175 -36.39 -39.55 -15.88
N TYR A 176 -35.83 -40.76 -15.86
CA TYR A 176 -34.64 -41.12 -16.63
C TYR A 176 -34.95 -42.17 -17.71
N MET A 177 -34.85 -41.77 -18.97
CA MET A 177 -35.08 -42.61 -20.13
C MET A 177 -33.79 -43.32 -20.55
N SER A 178 -33.56 -44.51 -19.98
CA SER A 178 -32.39 -45.35 -20.25
C SER A 178 -32.20 -45.75 -21.73
N GLY A 179 -33.26 -45.70 -22.54
CA GLY A 179 -33.20 -45.97 -23.99
C GLY A 179 -32.61 -44.84 -24.83
N THR A 180 -32.56 -43.61 -24.31
CA THR A 180 -32.04 -42.41 -25.01
C THR A 180 -30.91 -41.71 -24.25
N ARG A 181 -30.56 -42.17 -23.03
CA ARG A 181 -29.63 -41.47 -22.11
C ARG A 181 -30.10 -40.04 -21.80
N THR A 182 -31.40 -39.87 -21.62
CA THR A 182 -32.04 -38.58 -21.36
C THR A 182 -32.61 -38.55 -19.94
N LYS A 183 -32.42 -37.45 -19.22
CA LYS A 183 -33.03 -37.19 -17.91
C LYS A 183 -33.94 -35.96 -18.02
N ILE A 184 -35.20 -36.11 -17.66
CA ILE A 184 -36.21 -35.05 -17.70
C ILE A 184 -36.50 -34.57 -16.28
N HIS A 185 -36.73 -33.28 -16.14
CA HIS A 185 -37.05 -32.56 -14.91
C HIS A 185 -38.20 -31.58 -15.17
N ASP A 186 -39.37 -31.84 -14.58
CA ASP A 186 -40.54 -30.98 -14.71
C ASP A 186 -40.64 -30.03 -13.52
N PHE A 187 -40.63 -28.72 -13.77
CA PHE A 187 -40.75 -27.65 -12.78
C PHE A 187 -42.08 -26.89 -12.90
N ASP A 188 -42.70 -26.58 -11.77
CA ASP A 188 -43.63 -25.44 -11.68
C ASP A 188 -42.81 -24.15 -11.58
N CYS A 189 -43.26 -23.06 -12.21
CA CYS A 189 -42.55 -21.77 -12.20
C CYS A 189 -43.48 -20.58 -12.49
N LYS A 190 -42.90 -19.38 -12.55
CA LYS A 190 -43.50 -18.17 -13.13
C LYS A 190 -42.60 -17.63 -14.25
N VAL A 191 -43.19 -17.13 -15.32
CA VAL A 191 -42.51 -16.43 -16.44
C VAL A 191 -43.06 -15.01 -16.52
N LYS A 192 -42.20 -13.99 -16.34
CA LYS A 192 -42.61 -12.57 -16.18
C LYS A 192 -43.74 -12.39 -15.14
N GLY A 193 -43.74 -13.25 -14.10
CA GLY A 193 -44.73 -13.28 -13.02
C GLY A 193 -45.98 -14.15 -13.27
N GLU A 194 -46.23 -14.63 -14.48
CA GLU A 194 -47.38 -15.51 -14.77
C GLU A 194 -47.04 -16.98 -14.54
N ALA A 195 -47.89 -17.70 -13.79
CA ALA A 195 -47.68 -19.11 -13.44
C ALA A 195 -47.64 -20.02 -14.68
N ASN A 196 -46.59 -20.81 -14.80
CA ASN A 196 -46.26 -21.65 -15.96
C ASN A 196 -45.66 -22.99 -15.48
N ARG A 197 -45.36 -23.89 -16.42
CA ARG A 197 -44.67 -25.14 -16.14
C ARG A 197 -43.53 -25.31 -17.16
N LEU A 198 -42.36 -25.69 -16.68
CA LEU A 198 -41.10 -25.73 -17.41
C LEU A 198 -40.56 -27.17 -17.43
N GLN A 199 -40.21 -27.67 -18.59
CA GLN A 199 -39.57 -28.97 -18.77
C GLN A 199 -38.10 -28.77 -19.13
N TYR A 200 -37.23 -29.23 -18.26
CA TYR A 200 -35.77 -29.21 -18.38
C TYR A 200 -35.28 -30.62 -18.73
N THR A 201 -34.57 -30.77 -19.84
CA THR A 201 -34.17 -32.07 -20.38
C THR A 201 -32.67 -32.11 -20.64
N LEU A 202 -31.96 -33.01 -19.95
CA LEU A 202 -30.53 -33.27 -20.10
C LEU A 202 -30.31 -34.53 -20.94
N GLU A 203 -29.43 -34.44 -21.94
CA GLU A 203 -28.98 -35.55 -22.79
C GLU A 203 -27.48 -35.82 -22.58
N TYR A 204 -27.14 -37.07 -22.28
CA TYR A 204 -25.77 -37.50 -21.99
C TYR A 204 -25.19 -38.27 -23.18
N HIS A 205 -24.48 -37.59 -24.08
CA HIS A 205 -23.82 -38.19 -25.25
C HIS A 205 -22.41 -38.69 -24.90
N ASP A 206 -21.67 -39.25 -25.86
CA ASP A 206 -20.29 -39.74 -25.63
C ASP A 206 -19.22 -38.66 -25.89
N ASP A 207 -19.62 -37.51 -26.42
CA ASP A 207 -18.81 -36.34 -26.75
C ASP A 207 -19.19 -35.06 -25.97
N GLY A 208 -20.24 -35.11 -25.13
CA GLY A 208 -20.63 -34.02 -24.23
C GLY A 208 -22.01 -34.23 -23.59
N GLU A 209 -22.37 -33.29 -22.70
CA GLU A 209 -23.73 -33.14 -22.18
C GLU A 209 -24.42 -31.98 -22.89
N GLY A 210 -25.74 -32.07 -23.09
CA GLY A 210 -26.54 -31.01 -23.70
C GLY A 210 -27.91 -30.89 -23.06
N PHE A 211 -28.50 -29.69 -23.09
CA PHE A 211 -29.79 -29.42 -22.47
C PHE A 211 -30.82 -28.85 -23.46
N THR A 212 -32.11 -29.03 -23.13
CA THR A 212 -33.22 -28.24 -23.69
C THR A 212 -34.17 -27.79 -22.59
N ILE A 213 -34.77 -26.60 -22.75
CA ILE A 213 -35.67 -25.98 -21.77
C ILE A 213 -36.92 -25.48 -22.50
N HIS A 214 -38.07 -26.09 -22.22
CA HIS A 214 -39.36 -25.70 -22.83
C HIS A 214 -40.39 -25.30 -21.77
N THR A 215 -41.38 -24.48 -22.13
CA THR A 215 -42.51 -24.16 -21.24
C THR A 215 -43.88 -24.45 -21.85
N GLU A 216 -44.83 -24.94 -21.04
CA GLU A 216 -46.19 -25.29 -21.48
C GLU A 216 -46.96 -24.11 -22.08
N LYS A 217 -46.70 -22.89 -21.58
CA LYS A 217 -47.24 -21.64 -22.13
C LYS A 217 -46.10 -20.81 -22.71
N ASP A 218 -46.37 -20.24 -23.89
CA ASP A 218 -45.56 -19.19 -24.54
C ASP A 218 -44.05 -19.53 -24.63
N ASP A 219 -43.74 -20.72 -25.16
CA ASP A 219 -42.45 -21.42 -25.09
C ASP A 219 -41.19 -20.52 -25.16
N ILE A 220 -40.39 -20.56 -24.10
CA ILE A 220 -39.24 -19.68 -23.91
C ILE A 220 -38.03 -20.05 -24.78
N TRP A 221 -37.92 -21.31 -25.23
CA TRP A 221 -36.73 -21.84 -25.94
C TRP A 221 -36.30 -21.01 -27.16
N ASN A 222 -37.27 -20.46 -27.89
CA ASN A 222 -37.03 -19.71 -29.14
C ASN A 222 -37.12 -18.18 -28.95
N ARG A 223 -37.16 -17.70 -27.69
CA ARG A 223 -37.43 -16.31 -27.30
C ARG A 223 -36.39 -15.75 -26.31
N MET A 224 -35.83 -16.63 -25.51
CA MET A 224 -34.64 -16.40 -24.69
C MET A 224 -33.39 -16.52 -25.57
N SER A 225 -32.32 -15.76 -25.28
CA SER A 225 -31.05 -15.91 -26.00
C SER A 225 -30.30 -17.16 -25.54
N THR A 226 -29.35 -17.67 -26.32
CA THR A 226 -28.52 -18.82 -25.92
C THR A 226 -27.81 -18.56 -24.58
N GLN A 227 -27.29 -17.36 -24.37
CA GLN A 227 -26.62 -16.96 -23.12
C GLN A 227 -27.58 -16.89 -21.91
N GLU A 228 -28.84 -16.49 -22.12
CA GLU A 228 -29.85 -16.51 -21.07
C GLU A 228 -30.38 -17.94 -20.81
N LEU A 229 -30.42 -18.80 -21.84
CA LEU A 229 -30.72 -20.24 -21.68
C LEU A 229 -29.62 -20.96 -20.89
N GLU A 230 -28.34 -20.63 -21.13
CA GLU A 230 -27.19 -21.12 -20.34
C GLU A 230 -27.25 -20.65 -18.88
N ARG A 231 -27.66 -19.39 -18.62
CA ARG A 231 -27.92 -18.92 -17.24
C ARG A 231 -29.08 -19.64 -16.57
N LEU A 232 -30.12 -19.97 -17.34
CA LEU A 232 -31.29 -20.69 -16.83
C LEU A 232 -30.99 -22.17 -16.57
N ASP A 233 -30.17 -22.82 -17.41
CA ASP A 233 -29.63 -24.16 -17.20
C ASP A 233 -28.89 -24.26 -15.84
N VAL A 234 -28.01 -23.30 -15.53
CA VAL A 234 -27.33 -23.23 -14.23
C VAL A 234 -28.31 -23.13 -13.05
N LYS A 235 -29.34 -22.28 -13.15
CA LYS A 235 -30.40 -22.17 -12.12
C LYS A 235 -31.20 -23.47 -11.96
N LEU A 236 -31.51 -24.16 -13.05
CA LEU A 236 -32.25 -25.42 -13.04
C LEU A 236 -31.39 -26.55 -12.45
N GLY A 237 -30.11 -26.63 -12.81
CA GLY A 237 -29.13 -27.56 -12.24
C GLY A 237 -28.96 -27.40 -10.73
N GLN A 238 -28.92 -26.15 -10.23
CA GLN A 238 -28.93 -25.83 -8.80
C GLN A 238 -30.17 -26.39 -8.09
N GLU A 239 -31.39 -26.13 -8.58
CA GLU A 239 -32.61 -26.64 -7.94
C GLU A 239 -32.76 -28.18 -8.07
N VAL A 240 -32.27 -28.80 -9.16
CA VAL A 240 -32.19 -30.27 -9.28
C VAL A 240 -31.29 -30.85 -8.19
N LEU A 241 -30.10 -30.27 -7.98
CA LEU A 241 -29.13 -30.78 -7.01
C LEU A 241 -29.59 -30.53 -5.57
N TYR A 242 -30.19 -29.36 -5.30
CA TYR A 242 -30.82 -29.08 -4.01
C TYR A 242 -31.94 -30.07 -3.70
N TYR A 243 -32.85 -30.34 -4.65
CA TYR A 243 -33.93 -31.30 -4.47
C TYR A 243 -33.44 -32.73 -4.22
N HIS A 244 -32.29 -33.12 -4.79
CA HIS A 244 -31.65 -34.41 -4.52
C HIS A 244 -31.25 -34.55 -3.05
N TYR A 245 -30.46 -33.62 -2.51
CA TYR A 245 -30.03 -33.66 -1.12
C TYR A 245 -31.18 -33.38 -0.14
N HIS A 246 -32.08 -32.44 -0.44
CA HIS A 246 -33.28 -32.18 0.34
C HIS A 246 -34.12 -33.46 0.52
N ASN A 247 -34.37 -34.21 -0.55
CA ASN A 247 -35.12 -35.46 -0.44
C ASN A 247 -34.36 -36.55 0.31
N LYS A 248 -33.04 -36.71 0.12
CA LYS A 248 -32.26 -37.66 0.92
C LYS A 248 -32.39 -37.33 2.41
N THR A 249 -32.14 -36.09 2.78
CA THR A 249 -32.24 -35.57 4.16
C THR A 249 -33.63 -35.78 4.74
N VAL A 250 -34.70 -35.31 4.07
CA VAL A 250 -36.08 -35.41 4.58
C VAL A 250 -36.53 -36.87 4.77
N ASN A 251 -36.07 -37.80 3.92
CA ASN A 251 -36.42 -39.22 4.00
C ASN A 251 -35.47 -40.07 4.88
N ALA A 252 -34.47 -39.50 5.55
CA ALA A 252 -33.67 -40.23 6.54
C ALA A 252 -34.54 -40.60 7.76
N ASP A 253 -34.55 -41.87 8.16
CA ASP A 253 -35.28 -42.35 9.34
C ASP A 253 -34.36 -42.46 10.59
N THR A 254 -33.04 -42.39 10.40
CA THR A 254 -32.02 -42.55 11.45
C THR A 254 -30.86 -41.56 11.34
N LEU A 255 -30.19 -41.29 12.47
CA LEU A 255 -28.99 -40.45 12.53
C LEU A 255 -27.77 -41.06 11.82
N ASP A 256 -27.75 -42.38 11.58
CA ASP A 256 -26.65 -43.04 10.85
C ASP A 256 -26.84 -42.90 9.33
N GLU A 257 -28.06 -43.02 8.80
CA GLU A 257 -28.38 -42.63 7.41
C GLU A 257 -28.09 -41.15 7.17
N LEU A 258 -28.39 -40.28 8.15
CA LEU A 258 -28.06 -38.86 8.06
C LEU A 258 -26.54 -38.63 7.98
N ARG A 259 -25.72 -39.44 8.67
CA ARG A 259 -24.25 -39.36 8.57
C ARG A 259 -23.72 -39.81 7.21
N GLU A 260 -24.30 -40.84 6.60
CA GLU A 260 -23.95 -41.24 5.23
C GLU A 260 -24.25 -40.09 4.25
N ILE A 261 -25.41 -39.42 4.40
CA ILE A 261 -25.75 -38.22 3.63
C ILE A 261 -24.76 -37.06 3.88
N ARG A 262 -24.27 -36.89 5.13
CA ARG A 262 -23.25 -35.89 5.47
C ARG A 262 -21.93 -36.13 4.73
N GLU A 263 -21.52 -37.39 4.58
CA GLU A 263 -20.32 -37.76 3.83
C GLU A 263 -20.54 -37.53 2.32
N GLU A 264 -21.69 -37.91 1.77
CA GLU A 264 -22.06 -37.59 0.37
C GLU A 264 -22.08 -36.06 0.08
N ILE A 265 -22.53 -35.23 1.03
CA ILE A 265 -22.49 -33.76 0.88
C ILE A 265 -21.05 -33.22 0.94
N MET A 266 -20.17 -33.85 1.72
CA MET A 266 -18.75 -33.46 1.83
C MET A 266 -17.91 -33.89 0.63
N GLU A 267 -18.34 -34.89 -0.13
CA GLU A 267 -17.68 -35.38 -1.36
C GLU A 267 -18.31 -34.82 -2.66
N GLU A 268 -19.22 -33.85 -2.57
CA GLU A 268 -19.89 -33.26 -3.74
C GLU A 268 -19.00 -32.26 -4.51
N GLU A 269 -18.54 -32.65 -5.69
CA GLU A 269 -17.69 -31.84 -6.59
C GLU A 269 -18.50 -31.00 -7.61
N SER A 270 -19.83 -31.09 -7.63
CA SER A 270 -20.67 -30.39 -8.61
C SER A 270 -20.53 -28.85 -8.56
N LEU A 271 -20.34 -28.25 -9.74
CA LEU A 271 -20.29 -26.80 -9.96
C LEU A 271 -21.52 -26.05 -9.41
N TYR A 272 -22.67 -26.74 -9.25
CA TYR A 272 -23.89 -26.16 -8.71
C TYR A 272 -23.95 -26.14 -7.19
N PHE A 273 -23.18 -26.99 -6.50
CA PHE A 273 -23.32 -27.21 -5.06
C PHE A 273 -23.03 -25.96 -4.22
N THR A 274 -22.00 -25.19 -4.59
CA THR A 274 -21.60 -23.97 -3.88
C THR A 274 -22.78 -23.01 -3.65
N ALA A 275 -23.62 -22.79 -4.67
CA ALA A 275 -24.74 -21.85 -4.62
C ALA A 275 -25.93 -22.33 -3.76
N ILE A 276 -26.06 -23.64 -3.55
CA ILE A 276 -27.16 -24.24 -2.77
C ILE A 276 -26.73 -24.73 -1.38
N SER A 277 -25.42 -24.79 -1.12
CA SER A 277 -24.79 -25.38 0.06
C SER A 277 -25.46 -24.95 1.37
N GLN A 278 -25.72 -23.65 1.56
CA GLN A 278 -26.39 -23.12 2.75
C GLN A 278 -27.81 -23.69 2.95
N ARG A 279 -28.59 -23.86 1.88
CA ARG A 279 -29.94 -24.48 1.94
C ARG A 279 -29.83 -25.96 2.30
N VAL A 280 -28.91 -26.69 1.66
CA VAL A 280 -28.67 -28.12 1.93
C VAL A 280 -28.28 -28.36 3.39
N TRP A 281 -27.34 -27.56 3.94
CA TRP A 281 -26.94 -27.66 5.34
C TRP A 281 -28.05 -27.22 6.31
N THR A 282 -28.89 -26.25 5.94
CA THR A 282 -30.04 -25.83 6.77
C THR A 282 -31.07 -26.95 6.94
N ASP A 283 -31.38 -27.69 5.86
CA ASP A 283 -32.26 -28.87 5.95
C ASP A 283 -31.60 -30.01 6.73
N TYR A 284 -30.29 -30.22 6.55
CA TYR A 284 -29.51 -31.20 7.31
C TYR A 284 -29.61 -30.95 8.82
N ASP A 285 -29.25 -29.75 9.26
CA ASP A 285 -29.25 -29.34 10.67
C ASP A 285 -30.63 -29.45 11.31
N LYS A 286 -31.68 -29.14 10.55
CA LYS A 286 -33.07 -29.29 10.97
C LYS A 286 -33.42 -30.77 11.19
N LYS A 287 -33.07 -31.63 10.23
CA LYS A 287 -33.33 -33.07 10.30
C LYS A 287 -32.53 -33.76 11.41
N GLU A 288 -31.30 -33.32 11.69
CA GLU A 288 -30.51 -33.85 12.80
C GLU A 288 -31.17 -33.54 14.16
N LYS A 289 -31.78 -32.35 14.32
CA LYS A 289 -32.55 -31.97 15.52
C LYS A 289 -33.86 -32.75 15.66
N GLU A 290 -34.58 -32.96 14.55
CA GLU A 290 -35.77 -33.82 14.50
C GLU A 290 -35.45 -35.28 14.92
N LEU A 291 -34.35 -35.86 14.39
CA LEU A 291 -33.97 -37.26 14.65
C LEU A 291 -33.28 -37.48 16.01
N SER A 292 -32.61 -36.46 16.56
CA SER A 292 -32.02 -36.53 17.91
C SER A 292 -33.04 -36.29 19.03
N GLY A 293 -34.22 -35.76 18.71
CA GLY A 293 -35.37 -35.67 19.62
C GLY A 293 -35.54 -34.32 20.32
N GLU A 294 -34.99 -33.22 19.78
CA GLU A 294 -35.12 -31.87 20.32
C GLU A 294 -36.34 -31.13 19.73
N VAL A 295 -37.49 -31.24 20.41
CA VAL A 295 -38.83 -30.75 20.02
C VAL A 295 -39.54 -30.31 21.32
N GLU A 296 -40.26 -29.19 21.52
CA GLU A 296 -41.01 -28.19 20.72
C GLU A 296 -41.03 -26.85 21.57
N VAL A 297 -41.38 -25.61 21.18
CA VAL A 297 -42.04 -24.96 20.01
C VAL A 297 -41.56 -23.50 19.89
N SER A 298 -41.39 -22.94 18.69
CA SER A 298 -42.01 -21.65 18.29
C SER A 298 -41.88 -21.39 16.78
N GLU A 299 -42.98 -21.56 16.04
CA GLU A 299 -43.07 -21.29 14.60
C GLU A 299 -43.00 -19.79 14.29
N GLU A 300 -42.55 -19.45 13.08
CA GLU A 300 -42.65 -18.09 12.55
C GLU A 300 -44.11 -17.64 12.43
N LYS A 301 -44.36 -16.37 12.75
CA LYS A 301 -45.49 -15.63 12.21
C LYS A 301 -44.98 -14.34 11.59
N GLU A 302 -44.99 -14.30 10.26
CA GLU A 302 -45.03 -13.06 9.53
C GLU A 302 -46.28 -12.27 9.95
N SER A 303 -46.09 -11.20 10.71
CA SER A 303 -47.07 -10.14 10.87
C SER A 303 -46.37 -8.80 11.04
N LEU A 304 -46.67 -7.89 10.12
CA LEU A 304 -46.11 -6.55 10.00
C LEU A 304 -46.30 -5.71 11.29
N GLU A 305 -45.30 -5.70 12.17
CA GLU A 305 -45.13 -4.65 13.19
C GLU A 305 -43.66 -4.19 13.24
N GLU A 306 -43.40 -2.99 12.70
CA GLU A 306 -42.23 -2.21 13.13
C GLU A 306 -42.39 -1.88 14.62
N ILE A 307 -41.34 -2.07 15.44
CA ILE A 307 -40.83 -1.15 16.50
C ILE A 307 -39.98 -1.90 17.54
N ASN A 308 -38.78 -1.36 17.81
CA ASN A 308 -37.87 -1.69 18.92
C ASN A 308 -37.33 -3.13 19.00
N GLY A 309 -36.26 -3.41 18.25
CA GLY A 309 -35.43 -4.60 18.46
C GLY A 309 -34.37 -4.43 19.54
N ILE A 310 -33.87 -5.57 20.04
CA ILE A 310 -32.52 -5.75 20.57
C ILE A 310 -31.96 -6.94 19.79
N SER A 311 -30.96 -6.72 18.95
CA SER A 311 -30.11 -7.82 18.46
C SER A 311 -29.15 -8.21 19.59
N GLU A 312 -28.86 -9.50 19.77
CA GLU A 312 -27.91 -9.92 20.81
C GLU A 312 -26.51 -9.45 20.43
N THR A 313 -25.98 -8.49 21.22
CA THR A 313 -24.73 -7.81 20.90
C THR A 313 -23.53 -8.72 21.15
N ILE A 314 -22.96 -9.29 20.09
CA ILE A 314 -21.71 -10.04 20.15
C ILE A 314 -20.61 -9.15 20.74
N PRO A 315 -19.91 -9.57 21.81
CA PRO A 315 -18.95 -8.73 22.50
C PRO A 315 -17.70 -8.49 21.66
N ALA A 316 -17.28 -7.23 21.56
CA ALA A 316 -15.97 -6.88 21.00
C ALA A 316 -14.87 -7.56 21.82
N THR A 317 -14.03 -8.36 21.16
CA THR A 317 -12.89 -9.07 21.77
C THR A 317 -11.77 -9.17 20.74
N ASN A 318 -10.55 -8.76 21.10
CA ASN A 318 -9.36 -8.97 20.25
C ASN A 318 -9.01 -10.46 20.11
N PHE A 319 -8.86 -10.93 18.88
CA PHE A 319 -8.47 -12.29 18.50
C PHE A 319 -7.05 -12.67 18.99
N ARG A 320 -6.75 -13.98 19.00
CA ARG A 320 -5.42 -14.54 19.27
C ARG A 320 -5.09 -15.67 18.31
N ILE A 321 -3.94 -15.60 17.66
CA ILE A 321 -3.47 -16.64 16.74
C ILE A 321 -2.80 -17.76 17.54
N THR A 322 -3.52 -18.88 17.70
CA THR A 322 -2.97 -20.12 18.27
C THR A 322 -2.46 -21.10 17.22
N ASP A 323 -2.66 -20.81 15.92
CA ASP A 323 -2.14 -21.61 14.81
C ASP A 323 -0.78 -21.07 14.34
N ASP A 324 0.27 -21.88 14.47
CA ASP A 324 1.63 -21.55 14.03
C ASP A 324 1.86 -21.85 12.54
N GLU A 325 0.97 -22.63 11.92
CA GLU A 325 0.95 -22.91 10.49
C GLU A 325 0.04 -21.93 9.71
N LEU A 326 -0.50 -20.90 10.38
CA LEU A 326 -1.45 -19.94 9.80
C LEU A 326 -0.96 -19.39 8.46
N GLY A 327 -1.79 -19.58 7.44
CA GLY A 327 -1.52 -19.16 6.07
C GLY A 327 -0.64 -20.10 5.24
N GLN A 328 -0.31 -21.30 5.71
CA GLN A 328 0.19 -22.38 4.85
C GLN A 328 -0.93 -22.95 3.94
N GLY A 329 -0.57 -23.85 3.01
CA GLY A 329 -1.49 -24.49 2.05
C GLY A 329 -1.12 -24.27 0.58
N THR A 330 -1.85 -24.91 -0.32
CA THR A 330 -1.76 -24.68 -1.77
C THR A 330 -2.39 -23.35 -2.17
N ALA A 331 -2.12 -22.89 -3.39
CA ALA A 331 -2.72 -21.66 -3.92
C ALA A 331 -4.26 -21.71 -3.97
N LYS A 332 -4.86 -22.90 -4.19
CA LYS A 332 -6.32 -23.10 -4.20
C LYS A 332 -6.92 -23.02 -2.79
N GLU A 333 -6.30 -23.65 -1.79
CA GLU A 333 -6.75 -23.56 -0.39
C GLU A 333 -6.66 -22.11 0.14
N LYS A 334 -5.57 -21.40 -0.19
CA LYS A 334 -5.40 -19.96 0.13
C LYS A 334 -6.45 -19.08 -0.54
N PHE A 335 -6.77 -19.36 -1.81
CA PHE A 335 -7.87 -18.69 -2.50
C PHE A 335 -9.22 -18.91 -1.79
N ARG A 336 -9.55 -20.16 -1.45
CA ARG A 336 -10.79 -20.54 -0.75
C ARG A 336 -10.89 -19.83 0.60
N ALA A 337 -9.80 -19.81 1.38
CA ALA A 337 -9.73 -19.09 2.66
C ALA A 337 -9.99 -17.58 2.50
N ASN A 338 -9.39 -16.93 1.48
CA ASN A 338 -9.63 -15.51 1.21
C ASN A 338 -11.12 -15.23 0.89
N ILE A 339 -11.74 -16.03 0.01
CA ILE A 339 -13.16 -15.84 -0.36
C ILE A 339 -14.07 -16.02 0.85
N MET A 340 -13.87 -17.06 1.66
CA MET A 340 -14.64 -17.28 2.89
C MET A 340 -14.53 -16.10 3.86
N ALA A 341 -13.31 -15.58 4.07
CA ALA A 341 -13.09 -14.42 4.93
C ALA A 341 -13.76 -13.14 4.38
N ILE A 342 -13.81 -12.95 3.06
CA ILE A 342 -14.47 -11.78 2.44
C ILE A 342 -16.00 -11.89 2.50
N GLN A 343 -16.57 -13.06 2.24
CA GLN A 343 -18.01 -13.31 2.36
C GLN A 343 -18.46 -13.10 3.82
N LEU A 344 -17.66 -13.59 4.77
CA LEU A 344 -17.91 -13.41 6.20
C LEU A 344 -17.73 -11.97 6.67
N LEU A 345 -16.72 -11.25 6.17
CA LEU A 345 -16.59 -9.80 6.39
C LEU A 345 -17.88 -9.08 6.00
N LYS A 346 -18.35 -9.29 4.77
CA LYS A 346 -19.54 -8.60 4.25
C LYS A 346 -20.79 -8.96 5.04
N LYS A 347 -20.97 -10.24 5.40
CA LYS A 347 -22.03 -10.68 6.31
C LYS A 347 -22.01 -9.92 7.65
N CYS A 348 -20.85 -9.79 8.31
CA CYS A 348 -20.73 -9.06 9.57
C CYS A 348 -20.97 -7.55 9.44
N GLU A 349 -20.64 -6.96 8.28
CA GLU A 349 -20.93 -5.56 7.94
C GLU A 349 -22.43 -5.33 7.69
N ASP A 350 -23.07 -6.19 6.89
CA ASP A 350 -24.51 -6.15 6.59
C ASP A 350 -25.37 -6.40 7.84
N GLU A 351 -24.95 -7.34 8.70
CA GLU A 351 -25.54 -7.61 10.02
C GLU A 351 -25.12 -6.57 11.09
N ASN A 352 -24.25 -5.62 10.75
CA ASN A 352 -23.74 -4.53 11.59
C ASN A 352 -23.31 -4.99 13.00
N ARG A 353 -22.41 -5.97 13.07
CA ARG A 353 -21.99 -6.62 14.33
C ARG A 353 -20.51 -7.04 14.33
N ASN A 354 -20.02 -7.39 15.52
CA ASN A 354 -18.74 -8.08 15.68
C ASN A 354 -18.82 -9.54 15.20
N ALA A 355 -17.68 -10.12 14.81
CA ALA A 355 -17.54 -11.55 14.56
C ALA A 355 -17.56 -12.35 15.88
N THR A 356 -18.08 -13.59 15.86
CA THR A 356 -17.85 -14.56 16.96
C THR A 356 -16.39 -15.07 16.96
N PRO A 357 -15.90 -15.73 18.03
CA PRO A 357 -14.57 -16.34 18.01
C PRO A 357 -14.35 -17.33 16.85
N GLU A 358 -15.38 -18.11 16.51
CA GLU A 358 -15.37 -19.08 15.40
C GLU A 358 -15.35 -18.36 14.03
N GLU A 359 -16.00 -17.21 13.92
CA GLU A 359 -15.92 -16.35 12.73
C GLU A 359 -14.55 -15.64 12.64
N GLN A 360 -13.94 -15.24 13.76
CA GLN A 360 -12.57 -14.71 13.80
C GLN A 360 -11.54 -15.74 13.33
N GLU A 361 -11.73 -17.03 13.64
CA GLU A 361 -10.91 -18.14 13.11
C GLU A 361 -11.01 -18.34 11.59
N ILE A 362 -12.08 -17.85 10.94
CA ILE A 362 -12.20 -17.85 9.47
C ILE A 362 -11.56 -16.58 8.89
N LEU A 363 -11.82 -15.43 9.51
CA LEU A 363 -11.28 -14.12 9.12
C LEU A 363 -9.74 -14.07 9.20
N SER A 364 -9.14 -14.72 10.20
CA SER A 364 -7.68 -14.78 10.40
C SER A 364 -6.92 -15.50 9.28
N ARG A 365 -7.60 -16.34 8.49
CA ARG A 365 -7.02 -17.14 7.40
C ARG A 365 -6.89 -16.40 6.08
N TYR A 366 -7.31 -15.13 6.03
CA TYR A 366 -7.09 -14.29 4.85
C TYR A 366 -5.60 -13.99 4.69
N VAL A 367 -4.98 -14.59 3.67
CA VAL A 367 -3.57 -14.39 3.29
C VAL A 367 -3.39 -13.36 2.19
N GLY A 368 -4.48 -12.74 1.72
CA GLY A 368 -4.44 -11.78 0.62
C GLY A 368 -3.96 -12.42 -0.69
N TRP A 369 -3.61 -11.57 -1.66
CA TRP A 369 -3.49 -12.00 -3.05
C TRP A 369 -2.04 -12.26 -3.49
N GLY A 370 -1.08 -12.20 -2.58
CA GLY A 370 0.34 -12.47 -2.83
C GLY A 370 0.56 -13.87 -3.39
N GLY A 371 1.10 -13.95 -4.61
CA GLY A 371 1.30 -15.24 -5.29
C GLY A 371 0.03 -15.90 -5.85
N LEU A 372 -1.15 -15.27 -5.69
CA LEU A 372 -2.44 -15.73 -6.26
C LEU A 372 -2.80 -14.98 -7.56
N ALA A 373 -1.83 -14.39 -8.25
CA ALA A 373 -2.04 -13.64 -9.50
C ALA A 373 -2.77 -14.45 -10.58
N ASP A 374 -2.58 -15.76 -10.60
CA ASP A 374 -3.27 -16.74 -11.46
C ASP A 374 -4.80 -16.65 -11.40
N ALA A 375 -5.38 -16.32 -10.24
CA ALA A 375 -6.83 -16.20 -10.08
C ALA A 375 -7.41 -14.97 -10.81
N PHE A 376 -6.56 -14.02 -11.20
CA PHE A 376 -6.94 -12.79 -11.90
C PHE A 376 -6.64 -12.85 -13.42
N ASP A 377 -6.36 -14.04 -13.96
CA ASP A 377 -6.02 -14.31 -15.36
C ASP A 377 -7.11 -15.13 -16.06
N GLU A 378 -7.98 -14.44 -16.81
CA GLU A 378 -9.07 -15.04 -17.57
C GLU A 378 -8.64 -15.99 -18.69
N THR A 379 -7.35 -15.98 -19.07
CA THR A 379 -6.82 -16.90 -20.10
C THR A 379 -6.42 -18.26 -19.51
N LYS A 380 -6.41 -18.38 -18.18
CA LYS A 380 -5.85 -19.53 -17.47
C LYS A 380 -6.94 -20.49 -17.01
N SER A 381 -7.39 -21.38 -17.91
CA SER A 381 -8.50 -22.33 -17.69
C SER A 381 -8.44 -23.14 -16.38
N ALA A 382 -7.24 -23.42 -15.84
CA ALA A 382 -7.07 -24.05 -14.52
C ALA A 382 -7.51 -23.18 -13.31
N TRP A 383 -7.94 -21.94 -13.56
CA TRP A 383 -8.39 -20.92 -12.59
C TRP A 383 -9.66 -20.18 -13.03
N GLU A 384 -10.35 -20.67 -14.06
CA GLU A 384 -11.53 -20.02 -14.65
C GLU A 384 -12.68 -19.86 -13.64
N THR A 385 -12.93 -20.89 -12.82
CA THR A 385 -13.92 -20.86 -11.73
C THR A 385 -13.60 -19.76 -10.71
N GLU A 386 -12.35 -19.67 -10.26
CA GLU A 386 -11.90 -18.66 -9.29
C GLU A 386 -11.91 -17.24 -9.86
N TYR A 387 -11.64 -17.08 -11.15
CA TYR A 387 -11.75 -15.78 -11.84
C TYR A 387 -13.19 -15.27 -11.81
N LEU A 388 -14.16 -16.12 -12.19
CA LEU A 388 -15.58 -15.78 -12.16
C LEU A 388 -16.07 -15.51 -10.73
N GLU A 389 -15.60 -16.28 -9.76
CA GLU A 389 -15.93 -16.11 -8.35
C GLU A 389 -15.41 -14.78 -7.77
N LEU A 390 -14.18 -14.36 -8.11
CA LEU A 390 -13.67 -13.03 -7.76
C LEU A 390 -14.52 -11.90 -8.34
N LYS A 391 -14.98 -12.04 -9.59
CA LYS A 391 -15.87 -11.07 -10.25
C LYS A 391 -17.26 -10.98 -9.61
N THR A 392 -17.67 -12.02 -8.90
CA THR A 392 -18.98 -12.09 -8.22
C THR A 392 -18.89 -11.61 -6.77
N VAL A 393 -17.81 -11.95 -6.07
CA VAL A 393 -17.65 -11.66 -4.63
C VAL A 393 -17.11 -10.25 -4.36
N LEU A 394 -16.34 -9.65 -5.27
CA LEU A 394 -15.72 -8.33 -5.10
C LEU A 394 -16.46 -7.24 -5.89
N THR A 395 -16.53 -6.02 -5.34
CA THR A 395 -16.89 -4.84 -6.16
C THR A 395 -15.79 -4.55 -7.21
N PRO A 396 -16.06 -3.75 -8.26
CA PRO A 396 -15.02 -3.37 -9.24
C PRO A 396 -13.77 -2.73 -8.60
N GLU A 397 -13.96 -1.93 -7.55
CA GLU A 397 -12.90 -1.25 -6.79
C GLU A 397 -12.12 -2.24 -5.91
N GLU A 398 -12.83 -3.11 -5.20
CA GLU A 398 -12.23 -4.21 -4.43
C GLU A 398 -11.42 -5.16 -5.33
N TYR A 399 -11.96 -5.52 -6.50
CA TYR A 399 -11.28 -6.35 -7.50
C TYR A 399 -10.01 -5.67 -8.04
N ALA A 400 -10.08 -4.37 -8.34
CA ALA A 400 -8.92 -3.61 -8.80
C ALA A 400 -7.82 -3.51 -7.73
N ALA A 401 -8.19 -3.26 -6.47
CA ALA A 401 -7.26 -3.24 -5.33
C ALA A 401 -6.64 -4.62 -5.07
N ALA A 402 -7.47 -5.67 -5.03
CA ALA A 402 -7.05 -7.06 -4.87
C ALA A 402 -6.03 -7.45 -5.95
N ARG A 403 -6.35 -7.21 -7.22
CA ARG A 403 -5.45 -7.50 -8.36
C ARG A 403 -4.14 -6.72 -8.28
N ALA A 404 -4.17 -5.44 -7.89
CA ALA A 404 -2.96 -4.64 -7.70
C ALA A 404 -2.09 -5.11 -6.52
N SER A 405 -2.70 -5.67 -5.48
CA SER A 405 -2.00 -6.17 -4.28
C SER A 405 -1.23 -7.50 -4.51
N THR A 406 -1.49 -8.21 -5.60
CA THR A 406 -0.89 -9.54 -5.93
C THR A 406 0.64 -9.59 -5.89
N LEU A 407 1.31 -8.45 -6.04
CA LEU A 407 2.77 -8.32 -5.99
C LEU A 407 3.32 -8.17 -4.56
N ASN A 408 2.53 -7.66 -3.61
CA ASN A 408 3.00 -7.13 -2.32
C ASN A 408 2.27 -7.67 -1.08
N ALA A 409 1.08 -8.26 -1.22
CA ALA A 409 0.25 -8.74 -0.10
C ALA A 409 0.80 -10.04 0.51
N HIS A 410 1.76 -9.91 1.44
CA HIS A 410 2.58 -11.00 1.94
C HIS A 410 2.63 -11.02 3.48
N TYR A 411 2.15 -12.11 4.09
CA TYR A 411 2.00 -12.23 5.54
C TYR A 411 3.24 -12.81 6.24
N THR A 412 3.49 -12.31 7.46
CA THR A 412 4.60 -12.77 8.31
C THR A 412 4.19 -14.01 9.10
N GLN A 413 5.09 -14.98 9.20
CA GLN A 413 4.84 -16.23 9.94
C GLN A 413 4.80 -16.00 11.46
N PRO A 414 3.89 -16.67 12.19
CA PRO A 414 3.85 -16.77 13.66
C PRO A 414 5.19 -16.70 14.38
N ILE A 415 6.10 -17.66 14.12
CA ILE A 415 7.40 -17.78 14.80
C ILE A 415 8.32 -16.55 14.64
N VAL A 416 8.24 -15.84 13.52
CA VAL A 416 9.03 -14.62 13.28
C VAL A 416 8.50 -13.47 14.13
N ILE A 417 7.18 -13.36 14.25
CA ILE A 417 6.50 -12.34 15.06
C ILE A 417 6.80 -12.55 16.54
N GLU A 418 6.68 -13.79 17.03
CA GLU A 418 6.98 -14.16 18.42
C GLU A 418 8.45 -13.88 18.77
N SER A 419 9.37 -14.19 17.84
CA SER A 419 10.79 -13.86 18.00
C SER A 419 11.04 -12.35 18.11
N MET A 420 10.26 -11.53 17.42
CA MET A 420 10.34 -10.05 17.51
C MET A 420 9.77 -9.53 18.84
N TYR A 421 8.63 -10.07 19.30
CA TYR A 421 8.11 -9.75 20.64
C TYR A 421 9.06 -10.20 21.76
N GLN A 422 9.67 -11.38 21.63
CA GLN A 422 10.62 -11.89 22.60
C GLN A 422 11.83 -10.96 22.76
N VAL A 423 12.26 -10.25 21.71
CA VAL A 423 13.29 -9.21 21.83
C VAL A 423 12.77 -7.99 22.61
N LEU A 424 11.54 -7.54 22.38
CA LEU A 424 10.95 -6.41 23.13
C LEU A 424 10.83 -6.72 24.63
N GLU A 425 10.41 -7.94 24.99
CA GLU A 425 10.41 -8.42 26.38
C GLU A 425 11.82 -8.47 26.98
N ASN A 426 12.80 -9.00 26.24
CA ASN A 426 14.21 -9.04 26.67
C ASN A 426 14.83 -7.64 26.85
N LEU A 427 14.29 -6.63 26.17
CA LEU A 427 14.63 -5.22 26.35
C LEU A 427 13.89 -4.59 27.55
N GLY A 428 12.89 -5.25 28.14
CA GLY A 428 12.13 -4.78 29.30
C GLY A 428 10.83 -4.04 28.96
N PHE A 429 10.28 -4.22 27.76
CA PHE A 429 8.95 -3.73 27.43
C PHE A 429 7.86 -4.52 28.17
N THR A 430 6.83 -3.82 28.67
CA THR A 430 5.74 -4.42 29.46
C THR A 430 4.37 -3.85 29.10
N LYS A 431 4.27 -2.55 28.81
CA LYS A 431 3.08 -1.90 28.23
C LYS A 431 3.45 -0.59 27.54
N GLY A 432 2.59 -0.09 26.67
CA GLY A 432 2.77 1.20 25.99
C GLY A 432 1.86 1.38 24.78
N ASN A 433 2.13 2.40 23.97
CA ASN A 433 1.54 2.57 22.64
C ASN A 433 2.35 1.75 21.62
N ILE A 434 1.73 0.76 20.96
CA ILE A 434 2.33 -0.08 19.91
C ILE A 434 1.77 0.35 18.55
N LEU A 435 2.64 0.71 17.61
CA LEU A 435 2.30 0.94 16.20
C LEU A 435 2.59 -0.29 15.34
N GLU A 436 1.65 -0.69 14.50
CA GLU A 436 1.88 -1.52 13.32
C GLU A 436 1.58 -0.68 12.05
N PRO A 437 2.59 -0.26 11.26
CA PRO A 437 2.41 0.75 10.22
C PRO A 437 1.87 0.20 8.87
N SER A 438 1.82 -1.12 8.72
CA SER A 438 1.33 -1.85 7.54
C SER A 438 0.93 -3.25 7.97
N MET A 439 -0.30 -3.37 8.51
CA MET A 439 -0.70 -4.53 9.31
C MET A 439 -1.35 -5.68 8.53
N GLY A 440 -1.85 -5.45 7.31
CA GLY A 440 -2.75 -6.38 6.63
C GLY A 440 -3.97 -6.69 7.51
N VAL A 441 -4.25 -7.97 7.76
CA VAL A 441 -5.26 -8.39 8.75
C VAL A 441 -4.81 -8.32 10.21
N GLY A 442 -3.55 -7.98 10.50
CA GLY A 442 -3.04 -7.71 11.86
C GLY A 442 -2.38 -8.90 12.57
N ASN A 443 -1.58 -9.72 11.88
CA ASN A 443 -0.95 -10.91 12.49
C ASN A 443 -0.06 -10.57 13.69
N PHE A 444 0.56 -9.39 13.73
CA PHE A 444 1.36 -8.99 14.89
C PHE A 444 0.48 -8.77 16.13
N PHE A 445 -0.69 -8.14 16.01
CA PHE A 445 -1.63 -8.00 17.13
C PHE A 445 -2.18 -9.37 17.60
N GLY A 446 -2.43 -10.31 16.67
CA GLY A 446 -2.89 -11.66 17.00
C GLY A 446 -1.87 -12.52 17.76
N LYS A 447 -0.57 -12.22 17.61
CA LYS A 447 0.54 -12.84 18.36
C LYS A 447 1.10 -11.95 19.47
N LEU A 448 0.35 -10.96 19.94
CA LEU A 448 0.72 -10.18 21.13
C LEU A 448 0.82 -11.09 22.36
N PRO A 449 1.94 -11.08 23.12
CA PRO A 449 2.07 -11.79 24.39
C PRO A 449 1.07 -11.33 25.47
N GLU A 450 0.61 -12.23 26.33
CA GLU A 450 -0.41 -11.95 27.36
C GLU A 450 -0.01 -10.83 28.35
N ASN A 451 1.26 -10.80 28.74
CA ASN A 451 1.85 -9.77 29.61
C ASN A 451 1.84 -8.37 28.97
N LEU A 452 1.76 -8.27 27.65
CA LEU A 452 1.68 -7.00 26.92
C LEU A 452 0.24 -6.53 26.68
N ASN A 453 -0.78 -7.26 27.15
CA ASN A 453 -2.22 -6.95 26.94
C ASN A 453 -2.68 -5.59 27.48
N GLN A 454 -1.91 -4.91 28.35
CA GLN A 454 -2.20 -3.54 28.78
C GLN A 454 -1.75 -2.46 27.76
N SER A 455 -1.20 -2.87 26.61
CA SER A 455 -0.74 -1.97 25.56
C SER A 455 -1.89 -1.45 24.69
N LYS A 456 -1.78 -0.20 24.24
CA LYS A 456 -2.70 0.39 23.26
C LYS A 456 -2.19 0.09 21.85
N LEU A 457 -3.03 -0.55 21.04
CA LEU A 457 -2.70 -0.99 19.69
C LEU A 457 -3.15 0.05 18.67
N TYR A 458 -2.25 0.43 17.75
CA TYR A 458 -2.48 1.40 16.68
C TYR A 458 -2.07 0.77 15.36
N GLY A 459 -3.04 0.48 14.50
CA GLY A 459 -2.84 -0.17 13.21
C GLY A 459 -2.99 0.79 12.04
N VAL A 460 -2.30 0.51 10.94
CA VAL A 460 -2.46 1.20 9.66
C VAL A 460 -2.45 0.15 8.56
N GLU A 461 -3.43 0.22 7.65
CA GLU A 461 -3.46 -0.60 6.43
C GLU A 461 -3.95 0.23 5.23
N LEU A 462 -3.36 0.00 4.05
CA LEU A 462 -3.72 0.65 2.80
C LEU A 462 -4.88 -0.06 2.09
N ASP A 463 -4.91 -1.39 2.12
CA ASP A 463 -5.98 -2.18 1.49
C ASP A 463 -7.28 -2.17 2.31
N SER A 464 -8.40 -2.03 1.60
CA SER A 464 -9.74 -1.92 2.19
C SER A 464 -10.24 -3.25 2.75
N ILE A 465 -9.91 -4.39 2.13
CA ILE A 465 -10.42 -5.69 2.59
C ILE A 465 -9.70 -6.09 3.88
N SER A 466 -8.37 -6.18 3.83
CA SER A 466 -7.54 -6.56 4.98
C SER A 466 -7.70 -5.60 6.16
N GLY A 467 -7.74 -4.29 5.92
CA GLY A 467 -7.97 -3.29 6.96
C GLY A 467 -9.36 -3.35 7.63
N ARG A 468 -10.39 -3.89 6.96
CA ARG A 468 -11.73 -4.12 7.54
C ARG A 468 -11.80 -5.46 8.28
N ILE A 469 -11.20 -6.52 7.73
CA ILE A 469 -10.99 -7.80 8.45
C ILE A 469 -10.24 -7.55 9.77
N ALA A 470 -9.17 -6.75 9.74
CA ALA A 470 -8.40 -6.38 10.93
C ALA A 470 -9.24 -5.73 12.04
N LYS A 471 -10.33 -5.01 11.70
CA LYS A 471 -11.25 -4.41 12.68
C LYS A 471 -12.21 -5.41 13.33
N LEU A 472 -12.59 -6.47 12.61
CA LEU A 472 -13.35 -7.58 13.18
C LEU A 472 -12.48 -8.50 14.04
N LEU A 473 -11.19 -8.61 13.71
CA LEU A 473 -10.21 -9.35 14.52
C LEU A 473 -9.73 -8.57 15.75
N TYR A 474 -9.54 -7.25 15.65
CA TYR A 474 -9.02 -6.41 16.75
C TYR A 474 -9.89 -5.18 17.02
N PRO A 475 -11.15 -5.35 17.48
CA PRO A 475 -12.08 -4.24 17.68
C PRO A 475 -11.67 -3.25 18.78
N ASP A 476 -10.77 -3.63 19.70
CA ASP A 476 -10.22 -2.69 20.70
C ASP A 476 -9.02 -1.87 20.17
N ALA A 477 -8.55 -2.12 18.94
CA ALA A 477 -7.40 -1.46 18.35
C ALA A 477 -7.78 -0.23 17.49
N ASN A 478 -6.92 0.80 17.51
CA ASN A 478 -7.11 2.00 16.68
C ASN A 478 -6.58 1.76 15.26
N ILE A 479 -7.42 1.22 14.37
CA ILE A 479 -7.03 0.83 13.01
C ILE A 479 -7.45 1.90 11.98
N GLN A 480 -6.45 2.55 11.37
CA GLN A 480 -6.66 3.50 10.27
C GLN A 480 -6.52 2.81 8.91
N ILE A 481 -7.60 2.77 8.13
CA ILE A 481 -7.61 2.25 6.76
C ILE A 481 -7.28 3.40 5.81
N LYS A 482 -5.99 3.62 5.57
CA LYS A 482 -5.41 4.65 4.69
C LYS A 482 -3.93 4.34 4.44
N GLY A 483 -3.36 4.87 3.37
CA GLY A 483 -1.92 4.86 3.15
C GLY A 483 -1.15 5.56 4.28
N PHE A 484 0.01 5.00 4.67
CA PHE A 484 0.82 5.49 5.79
C PHE A 484 1.32 6.94 5.58
N GLU A 485 1.43 7.40 4.34
CA GLU A 485 1.66 8.81 3.98
C GLU A 485 0.55 9.77 4.43
N LYS A 486 -0.68 9.30 4.55
CA LYS A 486 -1.86 10.07 4.99
C LYS A 486 -2.14 9.93 6.50
N THR A 487 -1.24 9.30 7.26
CA THR A 487 -1.38 9.21 8.73
C THR A 487 -0.98 10.51 9.40
N ASP A 488 -1.80 10.87 10.39
CA ASP A 488 -1.77 12.08 11.20
C ASP A 488 -1.14 11.86 12.59
N TYR A 489 -0.59 10.66 12.84
CA TYR A 489 0.06 10.32 14.10
C TYR A 489 1.25 11.26 14.41
N PRO A 490 1.28 11.90 15.58
CA PRO A 490 2.30 12.87 15.93
C PRO A 490 3.66 12.19 16.16
N ASN A 491 4.73 12.90 15.83
CA ASN A 491 6.08 12.52 16.25
C ASN A 491 6.18 12.43 17.79
N ASP A 492 7.06 11.55 18.26
CA ASP A 492 7.36 11.32 19.68
C ASP A 492 6.16 10.78 20.50
N PHE A 493 5.44 9.79 19.94
CA PHE A 493 4.19 9.26 20.50
C PHE A 493 4.20 7.76 20.83
N PHE A 494 4.86 6.92 20.03
CA PHE A 494 4.84 5.46 20.22
C PHE A 494 5.99 4.95 21.09
N ASP A 495 5.70 3.99 21.97
CA ASP A 495 6.70 3.27 22.77
C ASP A 495 7.42 2.20 21.95
N VAL A 496 6.63 1.48 21.14
CA VAL A 496 7.08 0.41 20.25
C VAL A 496 6.47 0.63 18.87
N ALA A 497 7.23 0.29 17.84
CA ALA A 497 6.68 0.01 16.53
C ALA A 497 7.15 -1.38 16.08
N ILE A 498 6.22 -2.22 15.66
CA ILE A 498 6.47 -3.60 15.25
C ILE A 498 5.73 -3.90 13.94
N GLY A 499 6.29 -4.76 13.09
CA GLY A 499 5.62 -5.16 11.85
C GLY A 499 6.57 -5.52 10.71
N ASN A 500 5.98 -5.76 9.54
CA ASN A 500 6.69 -5.97 8.27
C ASN A 500 6.39 -4.80 7.32
N VAL A 501 7.42 -4.06 6.90
CA VAL A 501 7.22 -2.89 6.01
C VAL A 501 7.04 -3.37 4.56
N PRO A 502 6.21 -2.72 3.74
CA PRO A 502 6.03 -3.11 2.33
C PRO A 502 7.36 -3.08 1.56
N PHE A 503 7.60 -4.14 0.78
CA PHE A 503 8.78 -4.25 -0.07
C PHE A 503 8.53 -3.62 -1.44
N GLY A 504 9.54 -2.99 -2.05
CA GLY A 504 9.41 -2.47 -3.41
C GLY A 504 10.48 -1.47 -3.83
N ALA A 505 10.52 -1.17 -5.12
CA ALA A 505 11.41 -0.17 -5.74
C ALA A 505 10.65 1.09 -6.22
N TYR A 506 9.51 1.38 -5.59
CA TYR A 506 8.69 2.57 -5.80
C TYR A 506 8.76 3.52 -4.58
N LYS A 507 8.10 4.67 -4.68
CA LYS A 507 8.08 5.72 -3.65
C LYS A 507 6.65 6.19 -3.41
N VAL A 508 6.40 6.81 -2.26
CA VAL A 508 5.17 7.57 -1.96
C VAL A 508 5.49 9.05 -1.82
N ASN A 509 4.48 9.90 -2.01
CA ASN A 509 4.62 11.33 -1.75
C ASN A 509 4.30 11.63 -0.28
N ASP A 510 5.28 12.11 0.46
CA ASP A 510 5.11 12.65 1.81
C ASP A 510 6.07 13.83 1.95
N ARG A 511 5.53 15.04 2.04
CA ARG A 511 6.27 16.31 2.00
C ARG A 511 7.36 16.43 3.08
N GLN A 512 7.28 15.68 4.18
CA GLN A 512 8.33 15.64 5.20
C GLN A 512 9.56 14.83 4.75
N TYR A 513 9.37 13.85 3.86
CA TYR A 513 10.38 12.86 3.46
C TYR A 513 10.78 12.92 1.97
N ASP A 514 9.97 13.53 1.08
CA ASP A 514 10.22 13.65 -0.36
C ASP A 514 11.67 14.00 -0.73
N ARG A 515 12.27 14.95 0.01
CA ARG A 515 13.65 15.45 -0.18
C ARG A 515 14.74 14.38 -0.02
N TYR A 516 14.44 13.24 0.60
CA TYR A 516 15.35 12.12 0.78
C TYR A 516 15.23 11.05 -0.32
N ASN A 517 14.21 11.16 -1.19
CA ASN A 517 14.02 10.31 -2.37
C ASN A 517 13.95 8.80 -2.03
N PHE A 518 13.43 8.48 -0.83
CA PHE A 518 13.38 7.13 -0.25
C PHE A 518 12.54 6.15 -1.09
N MET A 519 12.98 4.88 -1.14
CA MET A 519 12.12 3.78 -1.57
C MET A 519 11.10 3.45 -0.48
N ILE A 520 10.01 2.76 -0.82
CA ILE A 520 8.90 2.48 0.10
C ILE A 520 9.36 1.90 1.46
N HIS A 521 10.24 0.89 1.47
CA HIS A 521 10.78 0.29 2.69
C HIS A 521 11.67 1.26 3.51
N ASP A 522 12.43 2.13 2.85
CA ASP A 522 13.23 3.17 3.52
C ASP A 522 12.32 4.21 4.18
N TYR A 523 11.25 4.61 3.47
CA TYR A 523 10.30 5.61 3.92
C TYR A 523 9.52 5.12 5.15
N PHE A 524 9.06 3.86 5.15
CA PHE A 524 8.39 3.27 6.31
C PHE A 524 9.30 3.24 7.55
N LEU A 525 10.57 2.81 7.40
CA LEU A 525 11.55 2.85 8.49
C LEU A 525 11.79 4.29 8.98
N ALA A 526 11.94 5.24 8.05
CA ALA A 526 12.20 6.65 8.37
C ALA A 526 11.06 7.29 9.16
N LYS A 527 9.82 7.18 8.66
CA LYS A 527 8.63 7.77 9.31
C LYS A 527 8.32 7.10 10.65
N THR A 528 8.47 5.78 10.74
CA THR A 528 8.25 5.05 11.99
C THR A 528 9.24 5.46 13.09
N ILE A 529 10.53 5.65 12.77
CA ILE A 529 11.51 6.14 13.75
C ILE A 529 11.28 7.61 14.12
N ASP A 530 10.83 8.46 13.19
CA ASP A 530 10.41 9.83 13.51
C ASP A 530 9.16 9.84 14.45
N GLN A 531 8.26 8.83 14.36
CA GLN A 531 7.03 8.69 15.16
C GLN A 531 7.19 8.04 16.55
N LEU A 532 8.19 7.17 16.76
CA LEU A 532 8.57 6.69 18.11
C LEU A 532 8.91 7.85 19.06
N ARG A 533 8.72 7.69 20.37
CA ARG A 533 9.31 8.58 21.39
C ARG A 533 10.79 8.23 21.66
N PRO A 534 11.61 9.15 22.19
CA PRO A 534 12.96 8.82 22.65
C PRO A 534 12.97 7.67 23.65
N GLY A 535 13.96 6.77 23.50
CA GLY A 535 14.03 5.50 24.21
C GLY A 535 13.07 4.41 23.70
N GLY A 536 12.08 4.75 22.86
CA GLY A 536 11.18 3.81 22.19
C GLY A 536 11.89 3.00 21.10
N VAL A 537 11.32 1.84 20.76
CA VAL A 537 11.99 0.81 19.93
C VAL A 537 11.18 0.44 18.69
N ALA A 538 11.83 0.43 17.53
CA ALA A 538 11.32 -0.19 16.31
C ALA A 538 11.89 -1.60 16.18
N ALA A 539 11.02 -2.58 15.96
CA ALA A 539 11.35 -3.96 15.60
C ALA A 539 10.66 -4.25 14.25
N LEU A 540 11.36 -4.02 13.14
CA LEU A 540 10.74 -3.97 11.80
C LEU A 540 11.44 -4.90 10.81
N ILE A 541 10.66 -5.72 10.11
CA ILE A 541 11.14 -6.51 8.97
C ILE A 541 11.21 -5.61 7.72
N THR A 542 12.29 -5.72 6.96
CA THR A 542 12.53 -5.00 5.70
C THR A 542 13.31 -5.86 4.71
N THR A 543 13.34 -5.51 3.42
CA THR A 543 14.28 -6.12 2.47
C THR A 543 15.75 -5.98 2.92
N LYS A 544 16.61 -6.95 2.56
CA LYS A 544 18.08 -6.79 2.64
C LYS A 544 18.61 -5.51 1.98
N GLY A 545 17.84 -4.94 1.05
CA GLY A 545 18.19 -3.74 0.30
C GLY A 545 18.50 -2.56 1.21
N THR A 546 17.74 -2.38 2.30
CA THR A 546 17.99 -1.32 3.31
C THR A 546 19.44 -1.34 3.81
N MET A 547 19.90 -2.51 4.25
CA MET A 547 21.22 -2.68 4.84
C MET A 547 22.32 -2.75 3.78
N ASP A 548 22.10 -3.43 2.65
CA ASP A 548 23.14 -3.74 1.66
C ASP A 548 23.27 -2.72 0.52
N LYS A 549 22.33 -1.78 0.33
CA LYS A 549 22.41 -0.85 -0.83
C LYS A 549 23.68 0.02 -0.81
N ALA A 550 24.25 0.23 -1.99
CA ALA A 550 25.51 0.98 -2.18
C ALA A 550 25.47 2.42 -1.65
N SER A 551 24.30 3.09 -1.70
CA SER A 551 24.12 4.42 -1.11
C SER A 551 23.94 4.34 0.41
N PRO A 552 24.75 5.04 1.23
CA PRO A 552 24.61 5.01 2.68
C PRO A 552 23.56 6.01 3.21
N GLU A 553 22.91 6.82 2.36
CA GLU A 553 22.11 7.97 2.84
C GLU A 553 20.91 7.58 3.72
N VAL A 554 20.20 6.48 3.44
CA VAL A 554 19.16 5.99 4.37
C VAL A 554 19.77 5.52 5.69
N ARG A 555 20.89 4.78 5.65
CA ARG A 555 21.52 4.28 6.88
C ARG A 555 22.06 5.40 7.74
N LYS A 556 22.60 6.47 7.13
CA LYS A 556 22.92 7.74 7.83
C LYS A 556 21.68 8.36 8.46
N TYR A 557 20.59 8.55 7.71
CA TYR A 557 19.34 9.14 8.22
C TYR A 557 18.80 8.36 9.43
N LEU A 558 18.81 7.03 9.37
CA LEU A 558 18.40 6.16 10.47
C LEU A 558 19.39 6.27 11.65
N ALA A 559 20.71 6.21 11.41
CA ALA A 559 21.73 6.31 12.44
C ALA A 559 21.78 7.67 13.15
N GLU A 560 21.49 8.77 12.45
CA GLU A 560 21.29 10.11 13.02
C GLU A 560 20.24 10.07 14.13
N ARG A 561 19.16 9.29 13.96
CA ARG A 561 17.95 9.26 14.81
C ARG A 561 17.95 8.16 15.86
N ALA A 562 18.57 7.03 15.56
CA ALA A 562 18.47 5.82 16.35
C ALA A 562 19.83 5.13 16.53
N ASP A 563 19.93 4.35 17.60
CA ASP A 563 20.95 3.33 17.77
C ASP A 563 20.43 1.98 17.26
N LEU A 564 21.25 1.26 16.50
CA LEU A 564 20.96 -0.10 16.05
C LEU A 564 21.28 -1.06 17.21
N LEU A 565 20.23 -1.55 17.89
CA LEU A 565 20.33 -2.56 18.94
C LEU A 565 20.77 -3.93 18.39
N GLY A 566 20.40 -4.19 17.13
CA GLY A 566 20.90 -5.28 16.31
C GLY A 566 20.07 -5.52 15.06
N ALA A 567 20.50 -6.46 14.24
CA ALA A 567 19.79 -6.90 13.04
C ALA A 567 19.92 -8.42 12.87
N ILE A 568 18.89 -9.07 12.34
CA ILE A 568 18.89 -10.51 12.03
C ILE A 568 18.54 -10.67 10.55
N ARG A 569 19.41 -11.31 9.77
CA ARG A 569 19.16 -11.60 8.35
C ARG A 569 18.52 -12.98 8.21
N LEU A 570 17.32 -13.01 7.62
CA LEU A 570 16.54 -14.22 7.40
C LEU A 570 16.95 -14.92 6.09
N PRO A 571 16.86 -16.27 6.02
CA PRO A 571 17.01 -16.97 4.76
C PRO A 571 15.88 -16.59 3.80
N ASN A 572 16.15 -16.62 2.49
CA ASN A 572 15.20 -16.20 1.48
C ASN A 572 13.91 -17.04 1.46
N THR A 573 13.94 -18.26 2.01
CA THR A 573 12.77 -19.13 2.15
C THR A 573 11.87 -18.80 3.36
N ALA A 574 12.25 -17.87 4.25
CA ALA A 574 11.47 -17.55 5.47
C ALA A 574 10.03 -17.05 5.19
N PHE A 575 9.75 -16.59 3.97
CA PHE A 575 8.41 -16.16 3.55
C PHE A 575 7.79 -17.09 2.51
N LYS A 576 8.45 -18.20 2.15
CA LYS A 576 8.02 -19.06 1.04
C LYS A 576 6.75 -19.85 1.33
N ALA A 577 6.57 -20.38 2.54
CA ALA A 577 5.43 -21.22 2.86
C ALA A 577 4.12 -20.43 3.02
N ASN A 578 4.17 -19.28 3.72
CA ASN A 578 3.01 -18.41 3.90
C ASN A 578 2.80 -17.48 2.68
N ALA A 579 3.81 -16.69 2.30
CA ALA A 579 3.69 -15.65 1.29
C ALA A 579 4.18 -16.02 -0.13
N GLY A 580 4.66 -17.25 -0.37
CA GLY A 580 5.05 -17.72 -1.70
C GLY A 580 6.30 -17.08 -2.31
N THR A 581 7.02 -16.22 -1.59
CA THR A 581 8.17 -15.45 -2.09
C THR A 581 9.53 -15.96 -1.59
N GLU A 582 10.56 -15.80 -2.42
CA GLU A 582 11.95 -16.18 -2.10
C GLU A 582 12.87 -14.95 -1.95
N VAL A 583 12.59 -14.08 -0.96
CA VAL A 583 13.28 -12.80 -0.75
C VAL A 583 14.07 -12.79 0.55
N SER A 584 15.35 -12.41 0.52
CA SER A 584 16.14 -12.17 1.73
C SER A 584 15.69 -10.88 2.44
N ALA A 585 15.32 -11.00 3.71
CA ALA A 585 14.87 -9.90 4.55
C ALA A 585 15.75 -9.76 5.79
N ASP A 586 15.79 -8.56 6.35
CA ASP A 586 16.44 -8.22 7.61
C ASP A 586 15.38 -7.78 8.62
N ILE A 587 15.38 -8.37 9.83
CA ILE A 587 14.70 -7.84 11.00
C ILE A 587 15.63 -6.81 11.64
N LEU A 588 15.20 -5.55 11.75
CA LEU A 588 16.00 -4.46 12.30
C LEU A 588 15.44 -3.99 13.65
N PHE A 589 16.30 -3.92 14.66
CA PHE A 589 15.97 -3.43 16.00
C PHE A 589 16.67 -2.09 16.25
N PHE A 590 15.89 -1.01 16.29
CA PHE A 590 16.37 0.37 16.49
C PHE A 590 15.79 0.99 17.76
N GLN A 591 16.59 1.71 18.54
CA GLN A 591 16.11 2.53 19.66
C GLN A 591 16.29 4.02 19.36
N LYS A 592 15.23 4.82 19.49
CA LYS A 592 15.29 6.26 19.17
C LYS A 592 16.13 7.04 20.19
N ARG A 593 17.04 7.88 19.70
CA ARG A 593 17.88 8.78 20.50
C ARG A 593 17.07 9.97 21.04
N GLU A 594 17.48 10.51 22.18
CA GLU A 594 17.04 11.81 22.71
C GLU A 594 17.44 13.00 21.81
N SER A 595 18.48 12.84 20.99
CA SER A 595 18.97 13.89 20.09
C SER A 595 19.73 13.33 18.90
N PHE A 596 19.75 14.07 17.80
CA PHE A 596 20.46 13.66 16.57
C PHE A 596 21.97 13.55 16.80
N THR A 597 22.56 12.40 16.44
CA THR A 597 24.02 12.27 16.37
C THR A 597 24.57 12.85 15.06
N LYS A 598 25.82 13.33 15.10
CA LYS A 598 26.63 13.65 13.93
C LYS A 598 27.78 12.66 13.70
N GLU A 599 28.06 11.81 14.68
CA GLU A 599 29.04 10.74 14.60
C GLU A 599 28.31 9.51 14.04
N MET A 600 28.73 9.08 12.84
CA MET A 600 28.11 7.97 12.13
C MET A 600 28.75 6.65 12.58
N PRO A 601 27.97 5.66 13.03
CA PRO A 601 28.48 4.34 13.43
C PRO A 601 28.88 3.50 12.21
N ASP A 602 29.78 2.53 12.43
CA ASP A 602 30.39 1.71 11.38
C ASP A 602 29.38 1.01 10.44
N TRP A 603 28.21 0.63 10.93
CA TRP A 603 27.17 -0.08 10.18
C TRP A 603 26.53 0.72 9.03
N VAL A 604 26.73 2.04 8.94
CA VAL A 604 26.26 2.79 7.76
C VAL A 604 27.00 2.39 6.47
N ASN A 605 28.16 1.73 6.61
CA ASN A 605 29.03 1.32 5.52
C ASN A 605 28.76 -0.13 5.08
N LEU A 606 29.28 -0.48 3.91
CA LEU A 606 29.36 -1.87 3.43
C LEU A 606 30.78 -2.41 3.63
N GLU A 607 30.92 -3.72 3.77
CA GLU A 607 32.20 -4.43 3.81
C GLU A 607 32.04 -5.78 3.09
N SER A 608 33.13 -6.33 2.57
CA SER A 608 33.11 -7.66 1.92
C SER A 608 33.31 -8.76 2.97
N ASP A 609 32.50 -9.80 2.91
CA ASP A 609 32.61 -10.98 3.78
C ASP A 609 33.84 -11.84 3.45
N ALA A 610 34.01 -12.96 4.17
CA ALA A 610 35.11 -13.90 3.95
C ALA A 610 35.12 -14.57 2.57
N ASN A 611 34.01 -14.52 1.83
CA ASN A 611 33.86 -15.05 0.47
C ASN A 611 34.01 -13.95 -0.61
N GLY A 612 34.11 -12.68 -0.20
CA GLY A 612 34.18 -11.51 -1.09
C GLY A 612 32.82 -10.88 -1.40
N ILE A 613 31.71 -11.40 -0.85
CA ILE A 613 30.36 -10.89 -1.05
C ILE A 613 30.21 -9.59 -0.26
N THR A 614 29.83 -8.50 -0.93
CA THR A 614 29.70 -7.19 -0.28
C THR A 614 28.31 -7.01 0.31
N ILE A 615 28.25 -6.87 1.62
CA ILE A 615 27.02 -6.74 2.43
C ILE A 615 27.19 -5.60 3.45
N ASN A 616 26.17 -5.33 4.27
CA ASN A 616 26.32 -4.37 5.36
C ASN A 616 27.42 -4.76 6.35
N LYS A 617 28.23 -3.77 6.78
CA LYS A 617 29.35 -3.99 7.71
C LYS A 617 28.92 -4.63 9.03
N TYR A 618 27.70 -4.38 9.49
CA TYR A 618 27.13 -5.05 10.67
C TYR A 618 27.12 -6.58 10.51
N PHE A 619 26.66 -7.10 9.38
CA PHE A 619 26.58 -8.55 9.15
C PHE A 619 27.96 -9.19 8.95
N VAL A 620 28.96 -8.46 8.43
CA VAL A 620 30.36 -8.91 8.41
C VAL A 620 30.95 -9.01 9.82
N GLN A 621 30.58 -8.08 10.72
CA GLN A 621 31.01 -8.08 12.13
C GLN A 621 30.22 -9.07 13.00
N HIS A 622 28.99 -9.41 12.61
CA HIS A 622 28.07 -10.29 13.33
C HIS A 622 27.55 -11.45 12.44
N PRO A 623 28.42 -12.32 11.89
CA PRO A 623 28.00 -13.36 10.95
C PRO A 623 27.05 -14.41 11.55
N GLY A 624 27.06 -14.59 12.88
CA GLY A 624 26.08 -15.44 13.58
C GLY A 624 24.64 -14.90 13.60
N LEU A 625 24.41 -13.70 13.07
CA LEU A 625 23.08 -13.11 12.87
C LEU A 625 22.60 -13.20 11.41
N ILE A 626 23.31 -13.98 10.58
CA ILE A 626 22.85 -14.39 9.26
C ILE A 626 22.32 -15.83 9.39
N LEU A 627 21.01 -16.01 9.30
CA LEU A 627 20.34 -17.30 9.49
C LEU A 627 20.37 -18.18 8.22
N GLY A 628 21.45 -18.05 7.44
CA GLY A 628 21.65 -18.70 6.16
C GLY A 628 23.07 -18.50 5.62
N GLU A 629 23.33 -19.01 4.43
CA GLU A 629 24.60 -18.86 3.73
C GLU A 629 24.46 -17.77 2.65
N MET A 630 25.27 -16.70 2.72
CA MET A 630 25.29 -15.67 1.69
C MET A 630 25.87 -16.23 0.38
N LYS A 631 25.14 -16.07 -0.73
CA LYS A 631 25.51 -16.55 -2.07
C LYS A 631 25.22 -15.48 -3.11
N GLU A 632 25.98 -15.47 -4.20
CA GLU A 632 25.57 -14.77 -5.44
C GLU A 632 24.74 -15.71 -6.31
N VAL A 633 23.60 -15.22 -6.81
CA VAL A 633 22.68 -15.92 -7.70
C VAL A 633 22.30 -15.04 -8.89
N SER A 634 21.88 -15.66 -10.00
CA SER A 634 21.47 -14.92 -11.20
C SER A 634 20.03 -14.45 -11.10
N GLY A 635 19.82 -13.19 -10.69
CA GLY A 635 18.52 -12.53 -10.66
C GLY A 635 18.11 -11.92 -12.02
N PRO A 636 16.88 -11.37 -12.13
CA PRO A 636 16.34 -10.79 -13.36
C PRO A 636 17.14 -9.60 -13.93
N TYR A 637 17.98 -8.96 -13.10
CA TYR A 637 18.76 -7.76 -13.46
C TYR A 637 20.28 -7.98 -13.44
N GLY A 638 20.75 -9.22 -13.28
CA GLY A 638 22.17 -9.57 -13.15
C GLY A 638 22.43 -10.44 -11.91
N MET A 639 23.70 -10.55 -11.51
CA MET A 639 24.03 -11.24 -10.26
C MET A 639 23.53 -10.43 -9.06
N GLU A 640 22.90 -11.10 -8.11
CA GLU A 640 22.45 -10.52 -6.84
C GLU A 640 22.79 -11.43 -5.66
N THR A 641 22.89 -10.84 -4.47
CA THR A 641 23.14 -11.58 -3.23
C THR A 641 21.85 -12.23 -2.70
N THR A 642 21.91 -13.43 -2.18
CA THR A 642 20.81 -14.04 -1.42
C THR A 642 21.35 -14.72 -0.16
N CYS A 643 20.56 -14.74 0.90
CA CYS A 643 20.79 -15.56 2.07
C CYS A 643 20.07 -16.89 1.85
N ALA A 644 20.77 -17.94 1.43
CA ALA A 644 20.15 -19.25 1.23
C ALA A 644 19.98 -19.97 2.58
N PRO A 645 18.90 -20.76 2.81
CA PRO A 645 18.77 -21.56 4.02
C PRO A 645 19.94 -22.55 4.17
N MET A 646 20.32 -22.83 5.41
CA MET A 646 21.29 -23.88 5.73
C MET A 646 20.60 -25.26 5.66
N GLU A 647 21.25 -26.25 5.05
CA GLU A 647 20.67 -27.58 4.85
C GLU A 647 20.40 -28.28 6.19
N GLY A 648 19.14 -28.63 6.46
CA GLY A 648 18.71 -29.27 7.70
C GLY A 648 18.72 -28.36 8.93
N ALA A 649 18.87 -27.04 8.76
CA ALA A 649 18.68 -26.09 9.85
C ALA A 649 17.20 -25.76 10.07
N ASP A 650 16.85 -25.48 11.32
CA ASP A 650 15.51 -25.12 11.76
C ASP A 650 15.45 -23.61 12.07
N LEU A 651 14.44 -22.92 11.54
CA LEU A 651 14.33 -21.47 11.62
C LEU A 651 13.93 -20.98 13.02
N GLU A 652 13.13 -21.74 13.77
CA GLU A 652 12.80 -21.45 15.16
C GLU A 652 14.08 -21.47 16.01
N LEU A 653 14.84 -22.57 15.97
CA LEU A 653 16.07 -22.72 16.76
C LEU A 653 17.13 -21.67 16.38
N GLN A 654 17.20 -21.30 15.09
CA GLN A 654 18.05 -20.21 14.60
C GLN A 654 17.63 -18.84 15.18
N LEU A 655 16.32 -18.52 15.15
CA LEU A 655 15.79 -17.28 15.71
C LEU A 655 15.97 -17.23 17.24
N GLN A 656 15.63 -18.31 17.95
CA GLN A 656 15.79 -18.45 19.40
C GLN A 656 17.23 -18.20 19.86
N GLU A 657 18.26 -18.49 19.07
CA GLU A 657 19.65 -18.12 19.39
C GLU A 657 19.95 -16.66 19.00
N ALA A 658 19.56 -16.20 17.81
CA ALA A 658 19.83 -14.84 17.34
C ALA A 658 19.20 -13.74 18.22
N VAL A 659 17.98 -13.94 18.74
CA VAL A 659 17.34 -12.95 19.63
C VAL A 659 18.14 -12.71 20.93
N LYS A 660 18.87 -13.72 21.41
CA LYS A 660 19.75 -13.61 22.61
C LYS A 660 20.93 -12.67 22.39
N HIS A 661 21.27 -12.33 21.15
CA HIS A 661 22.39 -11.46 20.81
C HIS A 661 22.00 -9.99 20.64
N ILE A 662 20.71 -9.66 20.47
CA ILE A 662 20.25 -8.27 20.47
C ILE A 662 20.47 -7.68 21.87
N LYS A 663 20.93 -6.41 21.94
CA LYS A 663 21.27 -5.74 23.21
C LYS A 663 20.72 -4.33 23.26
N GLY A 664 20.18 -3.98 24.43
CA GLY A 664 19.67 -2.66 24.76
C GLY A 664 18.92 -2.73 26.09
N SER A 665 18.17 -1.68 26.39
CA SER A 665 17.15 -1.69 27.44
C SER A 665 16.15 -0.58 27.18
N MET A 666 14.87 -0.87 27.27
CA MET A 666 13.81 0.13 27.35
C MET A 666 13.66 0.55 28.82
N VAL A 667 13.57 1.85 29.06
CA VAL A 667 13.01 2.33 30.33
C VAL A 667 11.53 1.97 30.30
N ALA A 668 11.08 1.18 31.28
CA ALA A 668 9.69 0.77 31.39
C ALA A 668 8.76 1.99 31.19
N ALA A 669 7.75 1.85 30.32
CA ALA A 669 6.74 2.88 30.20
C ALA A 669 6.10 3.05 31.58
N VAL A 670 6.23 4.26 32.14
CA VAL A 670 5.88 4.46 33.55
C VAL A 670 4.39 4.16 33.72
N ASP A 671 4.07 3.44 34.79
CA ASP A 671 2.71 2.99 35.01
C ASP A 671 1.84 4.20 35.33
N ILE A 672 1.10 4.67 34.31
CA ILE A 672 0.30 5.90 34.37
C ILE A 672 -0.61 5.91 35.60
N GLU A 673 -1.19 4.77 35.97
CA GLU A 673 -2.09 4.72 37.13
C GLU A 673 -1.32 4.82 38.46
N ALA A 674 -0.15 4.17 38.58
CA ALA A 674 0.68 4.27 39.78
C ALA A 674 1.41 5.62 39.90
N GLU A 675 1.87 6.22 38.80
CA GLU A 675 2.50 7.54 38.82
C GLU A 675 1.46 8.67 38.97
N LEU A 676 0.19 8.46 38.60
CA LEU A 676 -0.93 9.34 38.99
C LEU A 676 -1.25 9.23 40.50
N ASP A 677 -1.20 8.03 41.08
CA ASP A 677 -1.38 7.84 42.53
C ASP A 677 -0.19 8.41 43.36
N GLU A 678 1.05 8.31 42.86
CA GLU A 678 2.22 8.94 43.50
C GLU A 678 2.32 10.45 43.21
N MET A 679 1.83 10.93 42.06
CA MET A 679 1.79 12.34 41.65
C MET A 679 0.35 12.79 41.32
N PRO A 680 -0.50 13.05 42.34
CA PRO A 680 -1.94 13.37 42.19
C PRO A 680 -2.25 14.75 41.58
N GLU A 681 -1.29 15.32 40.86
CA GLU A 681 -1.37 16.57 40.09
C GLU A 681 -0.93 16.38 38.63
N SER A 682 -0.65 15.15 38.21
CA SER A 682 -0.43 14.79 36.81
C SER A 682 -1.75 14.34 36.16
N ILE A 683 -1.78 14.33 34.82
CA ILE A 683 -2.90 13.83 34.01
C ILE A 683 -2.35 13.06 32.79
N PRO A 684 -3.13 12.15 32.18
CA PRO A 684 -2.74 11.52 30.91
C PRO A 684 -2.40 12.55 29.83
N ALA A 685 -1.37 12.29 29.03
CA ALA A 685 -0.96 13.21 27.98
C ALA A 685 -1.98 13.31 26.83
N ASP A 686 -2.38 14.54 26.49
CA ASP A 686 -3.06 14.83 25.23
C ASP A 686 -2.10 14.53 24.05
N PRO A 687 -2.49 13.65 23.09
CA PRO A 687 -1.69 13.34 21.90
C PRO A 687 -1.23 14.59 21.13
N ASN A 688 -2.06 15.63 21.06
CA ASN A 688 -1.84 16.85 20.25
C ASN A 688 -0.68 17.74 20.75
N VAL A 689 -0.29 17.61 22.02
CA VAL A 689 0.60 18.59 22.70
C VAL A 689 2.06 18.54 22.23
N ARG A 690 2.51 17.38 21.71
CA ARG A 690 3.93 16.93 21.57
C ARG A 690 4.65 16.71 22.91
N ASN A 691 5.61 15.80 22.90
CA ASN A 691 6.51 15.58 24.04
C ASN A 691 7.34 16.84 24.38
N TYR A 692 7.88 16.92 25.60
CA TYR A 692 8.75 18.00 26.10
C TYR A 692 8.23 19.40 25.78
N SER A 693 6.96 19.65 26.08
CA SER A 693 6.25 20.89 25.72
C SER A 693 5.29 21.30 26.82
N TYR A 694 5.16 22.60 27.08
CA TYR A 694 4.15 23.13 28.02
C TYR A 694 2.76 23.12 27.39
N THR A 695 1.71 23.03 28.21
CA THR A 695 0.33 23.28 27.78
C THR A 695 -0.50 23.86 28.93
N VAL A 696 -1.73 24.29 28.64
CA VAL A 696 -2.64 24.87 29.62
C VAL A 696 -3.94 24.08 29.64
N VAL A 697 -4.28 23.52 30.79
CA VAL A 697 -5.53 22.78 31.03
C VAL A 697 -6.16 23.35 32.30
N ASP A 698 -7.44 23.74 32.25
CA ASP A 698 -8.17 24.37 33.37
C ASP A 698 -7.42 25.53 34.05
N ASP A 699 -6.81 26.40 33.23
CA ASP A 699 -5.93 27.53 33.60
C ASP A 699 -4.63 27.14 34.38
N GLN A 700 -4.38 25.85 34.59
CA GLN A 700 -3.13 25.33 35.13
C GLN A 700 -2.10 25.09 34.02
N VAL A 701 -0.82 25.29 34.34
CA VAL A 701 0.30 24.97 33.43
C VAL A 701 0.73 23.53 33.65
N TYR A 702 0.72 22.75 32.58
CA TYR A 702 1.27 21.39 32.52
C TYR A 702 2.50 21.34 31.63
N TYR A 703 3.36 20.34 31.83
CA TYR A 703 4.47 20.01 30.94
C TYR A 703 4.43 18.52 30.59
N ARG A 704 4.36 18.21 29.28
CA ARG A 704 4.28 16.83 28.78
C ARG A 704 5.65 16.16 28.84
N VAL A 705 5.69 15.00 29.48
CA VAL A 705 6.82 14.08 29.50
C VAL A 705 6.28 12.70 29.11
N ASN A 706 6.65 12.24 27.91
CA ASN A 706 6.16 11.02 27.29
C ASN A 706 4.62 10.95 27.27
N SER A 707 4.06 10.02 28.04
CA SER A 707 2.62 9.68 28.10
C SER A 707 1.87 10.39 29.24
N LEU A 708 2.54 11.26 30.00
CA LEU A 708 1.96 12.07 31.07
C LEU A 708 2.14 13.56 30.82
N MET A 709 1.22 14.35 31.38
CA MET A 709 1.30 15.79 31.52
C MET A 709 1.34 16.11 33.01
N ASN A 710 2.47 16.63 33.48
CA ASN A 710 2.72 16.91 34.90
C ASN A 710 2.43 18.39 35.20
N GLN A 711 1.63 18.71 36.23
CA GLN A 711 1.36 20.10 36.59
C GLN A 711 2.63 20.80 37.10
N VAL A 712 3.02 21.92 36.49
CA VAL A 712 4.23 22.65 36.85
C VAL A 712 3.89 23.81 37.78
N LYS A 713 3.93 23.53 39.09
CA LYS A 713 3.83 24.54 40.14
C LYS A 713 4.95 25.58 40.03
N MET A 714 4.59 26.77 39.56
CA MET A 714 5.49 27.91 39.43
C MET A 714 4.82 29.20 39.96
N PRO A 715 5.59 30.25 40.31
CA PRO A 715 5.03 31.52 40.75
C PRO A 715 4.07 32.10 39.69
N ALA A 716 2.99 32.77 40.11
CA ALA A 716 1.96 33.28 39.19
C ALA A 716 2.53 34.18 38.07
N ALA A 717 3.52 35.02 38.37
CA ALA A 717 4.20 35.87 37.39
C ALA A 717 5.10 35.11 36.38
N THR A 718 5.40 33.84 36.66
CA THR A 718 6.04 32.89 35.74
C THR A 718 5.00 32.08 34.97
N ALA A 719 3.96 31.58 35.64
CA ALA A 719 2.85 30.85 35.01
C ALA A 719 2.22 31.68 33.89
N GLU A 720 1.95 32.96 34.16
CA GLU A 720 1.39 33.91 33.19
C GLU A 720 2.36 34.27 32.04
N ARG A 721 3.67 34.01 32.16
CA ARG A 721 4.62 34.06 31.03
C ARG A 721 4.52 32.79 30.19
N VAL A 722 4.50 31.63 30.85
CA VAL A 722 4.40 30.32 30.18
C VAL A 722 3.09 30.20 29.39
N LYS A 723 1.94 30.49 30.00
CA LYS A 723 0.64 30.57 29.31
C LYS A 723 0.69 31.47 28.07
N GLY A 724 1.34 32.63 28.18
CA GLY A 724 1.49 33.57 27.07
C GLY A 724 2.36 33.05 25.92
N MET A 725 3.46 32.35 26.23
CA MET A 725 4.31 31.72 25.23
C MET A 725 3.67 30.47 24.61
N VAL A 726 2.88 29.69 25.37
CA VAL A 726 1.99 28.64 24.83
C VAL A 726 1.01 29.25 23.83
N ALA A 727 0.29 30.33 24.19
CA ALA A 727 -0.67 30.98 23.30
C ALA A 727 -0.02 31.51 21.99
N ILE A 728 1.20 32.08 22.05
CA ILE A 728 1.96 32.46 20.84
C ILE A 728 2.30 31.20 20.03
N ARG A 729 2.87 30.17 20.67
CA ARG A 729 3.31 28.93 20.00
C ARG A 729 2.18 28.24 19.26
N ASP A 730 1.02 28.14 19.89
CA ASP A 730 -0.10 27.39 19.33
C ASP A 730 -0.74 28.18 18.17
N THR A 731 -0.86 29.50 18.30
CA THR A 731 -1.24 30.40 17.19
C THR A 731 -0.24 30.33 16.02
N VAL A 732 1.05 30.15 16.30
CA VAL A 732 2.10 29.93 15.28
C VAL A 732 1.99 28.55 14.63
N ARG A 733 1.77 27.48 15.39
CA ARG A 733 1.59 26.11 14.86
C ARG A 733 0.36 26.05 13.95
N GLU A 734 -0.76 26.63 14.38
CA GLU A 734 -2.00 26.80 13.62
C GLU A 734 -1.76 27.59 12.32
N LEU A 735 -1.04 28.72 12.37
CA LEU A 735 -0.66 29.49 11.18
C LEU A 735 0.28 28.71 10.23
N ILE A 736 1.20 27.90 10.75
CA ILE A 736 2.08 27.06 9.93
C ILE A 736 1.26 26.00 9.19
N ALA A 737 0.32 25.32 9.86
CA ALA A 737 -0.58 24.36 9.24
C ALA A 737 -1.47 25.02 8.17
N MET A 738 -2.16 26.13 8.51
CA MET A 738 -2.99 26.89 7.57
C MET A 738 -2.25 27.34 6.31
N GLN A 739 -0.95 27.64 6.40
CA GLN A 739 -0.13 28.01 5.24
C GLN A 739 0.31 26.81 4.37
N MET A 740 0.18 25.58 4.87
CA MET A 740 0.52 24.35 4.14
C MET A 740 -0.66 23.78 3.34
N GLU A 741 -1.89 24.00 3.81
CA GLU A 741 -3.14 23.57 3.15
C GLU A 741 -3.44 24.36 1.86
N GLU A 742 -4.05 23.68 0.87
CA GLU A 742 -4.33 24.26 -0.45
C GLU A 742 -5.65 25.04 -0.52
N PHE A 743 -6.64 24.63 0.27
CA PHE A 743 -7.99 25.23 0.27
C PHE A 743 -8.09 26.47 1.18
N VAL A 744 -7.07 26.76 2.00
CA VAL A 744 -7.08 27.89 2.95
C VAL A 744 -6.74 29.20 2.23
N THR A 745 -7.68 30.14 2.30
CA THR A 745 -7.60 31.43 1.61
C THR A 745 -6.56 32.37 2.23
N ASP A 746 -6.08 33.33 1.44
CA ASP A 746 -5.22 34.40 1.97
C ASP A 746 -5.95 35.29 2.99
N GLU A 747 -7.30 35.38 2.97
CA GLU A 747 -8.09 36.10 3.98
C GLU A 747 -8.08 35.39 5.34
N GLU A 748 -8.20 34.06 5.36
CA GLU A 748 -8.09 33.27 6.59
C GLU A 748 -6.68 33.33 7.19
N ILE A 749 -5.65 33.29 6.34
CA ILE A 749 -4.26 33.45 6.77
C ILE A 749 -3.99 34.88 7.26
N GLN A 750 -4.52 35.91 6.60
CA GLN A 750 -4.45 37.31 7.05
C GLN A 750 -5.07 37.46 8.47
N LYS A 751 -6.26 36.90 8.68
CA LYS A 751 -6.96 36.88 9.98
C LYS A 751 -6.16 36.13 11.06
N GLN A 752 -5.51 35.02 10.72
CA GLN A 752 -4.65 34.28 11.63
C GLN A 752 -3.32 35.03 11.94
N GLN A 753 -2.78 35.78 10.97
CA GLN A 753 -1.64 36.68 11.20
C GLN A 753 -2.02 37.86 12.10
N GLU A 754 -3.23 38.40 11.98
CA GLU A 754 -3.75 39.43 12.88
C GLU A 754 -3.92 38.91 14.31
N LYS A 755 -4.47 37.70 14.49
CA LYS A 755 -4.50 36.96 15.77
C LYS A 755 -3.08 36.82 16.36
N LEU A 756 -2.11 36.38 15.55
CA LEU A 756 -0.71 36.23 15.97
C LEU A 756 -0.07 37.56 16.40
N ASN A 757 -0.31 38.65 15.66
CA ASN A 757 0.12 40.00 16.05
C ASN A 757 -0.48 40.39 17.40
N GLN A 758 -1.80 40.24 17.58
CA GLN A 758 -2.51 40.62 18.80
C GLN A 758 -1.97 39.87 20.03
N VAL A 759 -1.76 38.55 19.93
CA VAL A 759 -1.24 37.73 21.03
C VAL A 759 0.21 38.11 21.35
N TYR A 760 1.07 38.28 20.34
CA TYR A 760 2.47 38.69 20.53
C TYR A 760 2.62 40.10 21.11
N ASP A 761 1.86 41.09 20.64
CA ASP A 761 1.95 42.47 21.12
C ASP A 761 1.41 42.60 22.56
N THR A 762 0.32 41.89 22.87
CA THR A 762 -0.21 41.79 24.24
C THR A 762 0.81 41.15 25.18
N TYR A 763 1.51 40.11 24.72
CA TYR A 763 2.55 39.43 25.49
C TYR A 763 3.78 40.33 25.73
N THR A 764 4.36 40.88 24.67
CA THR A 764 5.60 41.66 24.74
C THR A 764 5.42 42.99 25.49
N ALA A 765 4.24 43.63 25.41
CA ALA A 765 3.91 44.80 26.22
C ALA A 765 3.92 44.52 27.73
N LYS A 766 3.58 43.28 28.16
CA LYS A 766 3.53 42.86 29.57
C LYS A 766 4.86 42.26 30.05
N TYR A 767 5.62 41.61 29.16
CA TYR A 767 6.74 40.73 29.55
C TYR A 767 8.08 40.98 28.85
N GLY A 768 8.13 41.86 27.84
CA GLY A 768 9.28 42.06 26.97
C GLY A 768 9.44 40.96 25.92
N VAL A 769 10.45 41.11 25.07
CA VAL A 769 10.80 40.18 23.97
C VAL A 769 10.94 38.73 24.45
N ILE A 770 10.55 37.78 23.60
CA ILE A 770 10.62 36.33 23.85
C ILE A 770 12.05 35.92 24.22
N GLY A 771 13.05 36.45 23.50
CA GLY A 771 14.47 36.19 23.78
C GLY A 771 15.02 36.72 25.12
N SER A 772 14.22 37.45 25.92
CA SER A 772 14.68 38.06 27.17
C SER A 772 15.01 37.02 28.25
N ASN A 773 16.00 37.31 29.10
CA ASN A 773 16.47 36.39 30.15
C ASN A 773 15.38 35.90 31.13
N ALA A 774 14.29 36.66 31.31
CA ALA A 774 13.17 36.26 32.16
C ALA A 774 12.22 35.28 31.46
N ASN A 775 11.99 35.47 30.15
CA ASN A 775 11.17 34.57 29.33
C ASN A 775 11.92 33.27 29.03
N LYS A 776 13.20 33.38 28.65
CA LYS A 776 14.09 32.22 28.47
C LYS A 776 14.11 31.29 29.67
N ARG A 777 14.26 31.83 30.90
CA ARG A 777 14.25 31.03 32.15
C ARG A 777 12.89 30.43 32.52
N ALA A 778 11.82 30.79 31.83
CA ALA A 778 10.47 30.27 32.07
C ALA A 778 10.04 29.25 31.02
N PHE A 779 10.72 29.17 29.87
CA PHE A 779 10.26 28.42 28.69
C PHE A 779 11.38 27.76 27.88
N SER A 780 12.65 27.82 28.31
CA SER A 780 13.79 27.20 27.61
C SER A 780 13.63 25.71 27.35
N ASP A 781 12.78 25.07 28.14
CA ASP A 781 12.63 23.64 28.24
C ASP A 781 11.50 23.14 27.30
N ASP A 782 10.73 24.05 26.69
CA ASP A 782 9.78 23.72 25.62
C ASP A 782 10.51 23.43 24.31
N SER A 783 10.17 22.31 23.67
CA SER A 783 10.65 21.91 22.32
C SER A 783 10.56 23.01 21.26
N SER A 784 9.65 23.98 21.44
CA SER A 784 9.35 25.06 20.50
C SER A 784 9.98 26.40 20.87
N TYR A 785 10.75 26.50 21.95
CA TYR A 785 11.39 27.77 22.37
C TYR A 785 12.26 28.38 21.26
N CYS A 786 12.98 27.55 20.51
CA CYS A 786 13.78 27.99 19.36
C CYS A 786 12.90 28.52 18.20
N LEU A 787 11.73 27.94 17.97
CA LEU A 787 10.75 28.44 16.99
C LEU A 787 10.19 29.79 17.43
N LEU A 788 9.84 29.93 18.71
CA LEU A 788 9.38 31.21 19.28
C LEU A 788 10.46 32.31 19.21
N CYS A 789 11.74 31.96 19.38
CA CYS A 789 12.83 32.92 19.19
C CYS A 789 12.97 33.40 17.74
N SER A 790 12.64 32.58 16.73
CA SER A 790 12.72 32.97 15.32
C SER A 790 11.65 33.99 14.89
N LEU A 791 10.69 34.29 15.77
CA LEU A 791 9.70 35.36 15.60
C LEU A 791 10.30 36.77 15.73
N GLU A 792 11.51 36.89 16.28
CA GLU A 792 12.13 38.15 16.66
C GLU A 792 13.48 38.37 15.96
N ASP A 793 13.58 39.43 15.16
CA ASP A 793 14.86 39.99 14.73
C ASP A 793 15.26 41.03 15.80
N LEU A 794 16.40 40.84 16.46
CA LEU A 794 16.86 41.65 17.61
C LEU A 794 18.09 42.50 17.25
N ASN A 795 18.22 43.64 17.91
CA ASN A 795 19.42 44.48 17.89
C ASN A 795 20.52 43.92 18.81
N GLU A 796 21.76 44.41 18.68
CA GLU A 796 22.90 44.01 19.52
C GLU A 796 22.69 44.29 21.03
N ASP A 797 21.80 45.22 21.38
CA ASP A 797 21.40 45.54 22.76
C ASP A 797 20.25 44.65 23.31
N GLY A 798 19.73 43.73 22.49
CA GLY A 798 18.62 42.85 22.83
C GLY A 798 17.22 43.48 22.68
N THR A 799 17.10 44.69 22.12
CA THR A 799 15.80 45.28 21.77
C THR A 799 15.24 44.69 20.47
N LEU A 800 13.91 44.71 20.32
CA LEU A 800 13.25 44.25 19.09
C LEU A 800 13.59 45.19 17.91
N LYS A 801 14.26 44.65 16.89
CA LYS A 801 14.57 45.35 15.64
C LYS A 801 13.38 45.29 14.67
N ARG A 802 12.76 44.10 14.55
CA ARG A 802 11.48 43.87 13.85
C ARG A 802 10.89 42.51 14.22
N LYS A 803 9.58 42.35 14.01
CA LYS A 803 8.94 41.02 13.94
C LYS A 803 9.40 40.26 12.69
N ALA A 804 9.33 38.93 12.75
CA ALA A 804 9.55 38.07 11.59
C ALA A 804 8.51 38.28 10.48
N ASP A 805 8.89 37.91 9.26
CA ASP A 805 8.07 38.05 8.04
C ASP A 805 6.69 37.35 8.13
N MET A 806 6.57 36.31 8.96
CA MET A 806 5.34 35.51 9.15
C MET A 806 4.19 36.28 9.82
N PHE A 807 4.46 37.44 10.43
CA PHE A 807 3.43 38.31 11.00
C PHE A 807 2.70 39.16 9.95
N THR A 808 3.17 39.22 8.70
CA THR A 808 2.66 40.18 7.70
C THR A 808 2.54 39.65 6.26
N LYS A 809 3.02 38.43 5.98
CA LYS A 809 2.87 37.77 4.67
C LYS A 809 3.03 36.26 4.80
N ARG A 810 2.48 35.52 3.84
CA ARG A 810 2.59 34.06 3.75
C ARG A 810 4.07 33.66 3.61
N THR A 811 4.68 33.06 4.64
CA THR A 811 6.11 32.65 4.65
C THR A 811 6.32 31.23 4.18
N ILE A 812 5.33 30.37 4.37
CA ILE A 812 5.28 29.01 3.83
C ILE A 812 4.29 29.04 2.67
N LYS A 813 4.76 28.79 1.45
CA LYS A 813 3.90 28.61 0.27
C LYS A 813 4.14 27.21 -0.27
N LYS A 814 3.11 26.51 -0.75
CA LYS A 814 3.33 25.37 -1.64
C LYS A 814 4.03 25.89 -2.90
N ALA A 815 4.98 25.12 -3.45
CA ALA A 815 5.47 25.40 -4.78
C ALA A 815 4.30 25.18 -5.75
N VAL A 816 3.74 26.27 -6.25
CA VAL A 816 2.79 26.21 -7.37
C VAL A 816 3.65 25.91 -8.60
N ALA A 817 3.50 24.73 -9.18
CA ALA A 817 4.18 24.38 -10.41
C ALA A 817 3.85 25.45 -11.47
N VAL A 818 4.88 26.01 -12.09
CA VAL A 818 4.70 27.12 -13.04
C VAL A 818 4.28 26.53 -14.38
N THR A 819 2.95 26.38 -14.54
CA THR A 819 2.33 25.77 -15.74
C THR A 819 2.51 26.59 -17.02
N SER A 820 2.95 27.85 -16.93
CA SER A 820 3.29 28.69 -18.07
C SER A 820 4.26 29.82 -17.70
N VAL A 821 5.11 30.21 -18.66
CA VAL A 821 5.99 31.37 -18.61
C VAL A 821 5.96 32.11 -19.95
N GLU A 822 6.23 33.41 -19.97
CA GLU A 822 6.16 34.21 -21.20
C GLU A 822 7.36 34.02 -22.13
N THR A 823 8.52 33.58 -21.61
CA THR A 823 9.74 33.40 -22.41
C THR A 823 10.46 32.06 -22.19
N ALA A 824 11.10 31.57 -23.27
CA ALA A 824 11.95 30.37 -23.21
C ALA A 824 13.18 30.54 -22.28
N THR A 825 13.61 31.78 -22.00
CA THR A 825 14.70 32.05 -21.05
C THR A 825 14.24 31.83 -19.61
N GLU A 826 13.02 32.22 -19.27
CA GLU A 826 12.41 31.92 -17.98
C GLU A 826 12.12 30.42 -17.84
N ALA A 827 11.66 29.76 -18.90
CA ALA A 827 11.43 28.30 -18.90
C ALA A 827 12.73 27.53 -18.60
N LEU A 828 13.84 27.92 -19.24
CA LEU A 828 15.16 27.32 -19.00
C LEU A 828 15.66 27.62 -17.59
N ALA A 829 15.51 28.85 -17.10
CA ALA A 829 15.95 29.23 -15.75
C ALA A 829 15.14 28.52 -14.65
N LEU A 830 13.83 28.33 -14.86
CA LEU A 830 12.95 27.59 -13.96
C LEU A 830 13.29 26.09 -13.98
N SER A 831 13.41 25.49 -15.16
CA SER A 831 13.73 24.06 -15.32
C SER A 831 15.06 23.69 -14.64
N LEU A 832 16.11 24.49 -14.84
CA LEU A 832 17.41 24.33 -14.15
C LEU A 832 17.29 24.50 -12.62
N ASN A 833 16.35 25.30 -12.13
CA ASN A 833 16.14 25.55 -10.70
C ASN A 833 15.22 24.51 -10.03
N GLU A 834 14.37 23.80 -10.79
CA GLU A 834 13.46 22.77 -10.28
C GLU A 834 13.95 21.33 -10.50
N LYS A 835 14.80 21.07 -11.50
CA LYS A 835 15.24 19.70 -11.89
C LYS A 835 16.74 19.43 -11.69
N GLY A 836 17.59 20.48 -11.75
CA GLY A 836 19.05 20.40 -11.51
C GLY A 836 19.90 20.33 -12.78
#